data_AF-A0A2E7RHU5-F1
#
_entry.id   AF-A0A2E7RHU5-F1
#
_cell.length_a   1.000
_cell.length_b   1.000
_cell.length_c   1.000
_cell.angle_alpha   90.00
_cell.angle_beta   90.00
_cell.angle_gamma   90.00
#
_symmetry.space_group_name_H-M   'P 1'
#
loop_
_entity.id
_entity.type
_entity.pdbx_description
1 polymer ?
#
loop_
_entity_poly.entity_id
_entity_poly.type
_entity_poly.pdbx_seq_one_letter_code
_entity_poly.pdbx_strand_id
1 'polypeptide(L)'
;MIFGLFFLALQNEATYYTVEEFTPPTGEVIEVGGLDFDSNGNLFVSTRRGRVWKIENPLAESPEDAKWTMWAEGLHSGLGLKVVDDEVYVVQRGELSRLSDNDGDGLAETIDTITQDWGMSGNYHEFAFGLPIDADGNFYISTNVGFWSPEWWHGLSKAPYRGWISRITPEGVVEPIASGVRSPCGLGMNNQGDLFYTDNQGDWMPACGVFHVEEGDFFSHPSSLRWREPGGEELPSSTIPPTVERKPAAIWIPYEWSRSTGNLVAVEQAGKFGPFDGQMVAAELTNGMIVRLQMEKVRGQWQGACFPLRAEIGSAARVRFAEDGSLFVGYTNRGWGGRAPGDGLARIRWTGRTPFEMKTVHLLQDGFEIEFTKPVPEEVTSEVMKQLTLREYDYNWWWDYGSPEMRDRMLRVKKASLSDDRLRLQVRTDGLVPGKCVRGHLVGFGLLHDTFDYTINQLPEGPLATEQVAKKVEPPAPRKNENEGWLTLTWGDALNVWESEGWELCAVQANPDNPSAFLTTVGNSAIVNNKGQKDLRSYASFGDIEFRFNVMLPKGGNSGLYLMDRYELELVDDWQQFAGIVGVKNPRAKVWRGPHDWHTITGRFFAPRFDRAGNKIKNARFEDIEIDSVVVIQSAECPGPTGGGLEGETSFGPLRFQGTMGEAALADIRVRPLYDPVNLDGWNPINSPFEKLKIEGDFELHARLKIGEGVSELKIGEHSVRFNAIGSSSARTGSILPESPIKTDLLQADTWFDFDLRCVQGTMQVILNNSIFNQMSGVSQTPIQFVLGEGAGLEIADLFWRPVP
;
A
#
# COMPACT_ATOMS: atom_id res chain seq x y z
N MET A 1 -50.42 16.62 2.41
CA MET A 1 -49.61 16.97 3.59
C MET A 1 -48.16 16.76 3.17
N ILE A 2 -47.43 17.85 2.97
CA ILE A 2 -46.08 17.86 2.37
C ILE A 2 -45.09 17.47 3.49
N PHE A 3 -44.41 16.34 3.37
CA PHE A 3 -43.29 15.99 4.23
C PHE A 3 -42.10 16.88 3.85
N GLY A 4 -41.89 17.95 4.60
CA GLY A 4 -40.66 18.73 4.55
C GLY A 4 -39.56 17.95 5.27
N LEU A 5 -38.59 17.42 4.51
CA LEU A 5 -37.30 17.02 5.06
C LEU A 5 -36.57 18.30 5.48
N PHE A 6 -36.59 18.62 6.77
CA PHE A 6 -35.69 19.61 7.34
C PHE A 6 -34.29 19.01 7.38
N PHE A 7 -33.41 19.42 6.45
CA PHE A 7 -31.98 19.17 6.57
C PHE A 7 -31.43 20.15 7.62
N LEU A 8 -31.01 19.63 8.78
CA LEU A 8 -30.12 20.35 9.68
C LEU A 8 -28.81 20.64 8.94
N ALA A 9 -28.30 21.87 9.04
CA ALA A 9 -27.08 22.28 8.36
C ALA A 9 -25.89 21.39 8.79
N LEU A 10 -25.17 20.82 7.82
CA LEU A 10 -23.94 20.07 8.08
C LEU A 10 -22.90 21.00 8.71
N GLN A 11 -22.36 20.59 9.86
CA GLN A 11 -21.25 21.29 10.51
C GLN A 11 -19.96 21.05 9.69
N ASN A 12 -19.05 22.03 9.68
CA ASN A 12 -17.74 21.92 9.04
C ASN A 12 -16.65 21.90 10.11
N GLU A 13 -15.80 20.88 10.11
CA GLU A 13 -14.70 20.66 11.06
C GLU A 13 -13.80 21.89 11.22
N ALA A 14 -13.49 22.59 10.11
CA ALA A 14 -12.62 23.77 10.08
C ALA A 14 -13.19 24.97 10.86
N THR A 15 -14.49 24.94 11.19
CA THR A 15 -15.12 25.94 12.08
C THR A 15 -14.65 25.78 13.53
N TYR A 16 -14.26 24.57 13.92
CA TYR A 16 -13.92 24.19 15.29
C TYR A 16 -12.42 23.98 15.48
N TYR A 17 -11.74 23.45 14.46
CA TYR A 17 -10.32 23.17 14.48
C TYR A 17 -9.66 23.67 13.19
N THR A 18 -8.83 24.71 13.29
CA THR A 18 -8.03 25.19 12.14
C THR A 18 -6.86 24.26 11.91
N VAL A 19 -6.38 24.18 10.66
CA VAL A 19 -5.12 23.54 10.29
C VAL A 19 -4.23 24.63 9.72
N GLU A 20 -3.12 24.89 10.39
CA GLU A 20 -2.18 25.96 10.09
C GLU A 20 -0.86 25.33 9.64
N GLU A 21 -0.58 25.42 8.34
CA GLU A 21 0.61 24.85 7.72
C GLU A 21 1.84 25.74 7.97
N PHE A 22 2.96 25.12 8.32
CA PHE A 22 4.25 25.81 8.39
C PHE A 22 4.95 25.71 7.05
N THR A 23 5.64 26.78 6.66
CA THR A 23 6.46 26.79 5.45
C THR A 23 7.88 26.34 5.80
N PRO A 24 8.33 25.15 5.33
CA PRO A 24 9.72 24.74 5.51
C PRO A 24 10.69 25.64 4.74
N PRO A 25 11.99 25.61 5.08
CA PRO A 25 13.01 26.27 4.27
C PRO A 25 12.96 25.85 2.79
N THR A 26 13.18 26.79 1.88
CA THR A 26 13.07 26.57 0.44
C THR A 26 13.93 25.39 -0.03
N GLY A 27 13.29 24.41 -0.70
CA GLY A 27 13.96 23.24 -1.26
C GLY A 27 14.11 22.06 -0.31
N GLU A 28 13.70 22.21 0.95
CA GLU A 28 13.71 21.15 1.95
C GLU A 28 12.43 20.29 1.88
N VAL A 29 12.59 18.99 2.14
CA VAL A 29 11.48 18.02 2.25
C VAL A 29 11.49 17.49 3.67
N ILE A 30 10.47 17.84 4.45
CA ILE A 30 10.43 17.60 5.90
C ILE A 30 9.60 16.35 6.19
N GLU A 31 10.18 15.18 5.98
CA GLU A 31 9.55 13.90 6.31
C GLU A 31 9.65 13.65 7.83
N VAL A 32 8.69 14.16 8.59
CA VAL A 32 8.73 14.13 10.06
C VAL A 32 8.64 12.70 10.60
N GLY A 33 9.63 12.32 11.40
CA GLY A 33 9.66 11.05 12.12
C GLY A 33 9.52 11.18 13.63
N GLY A 34 9.67 12.38 14.20
CA GLY A 34 9.52 12.63 15.65
C GLY A 34 9.52 14.12 15.95
N LEU A 35 8.83 14.55 17.01
CA LEU A 35 8.77 15.95 17.41
C LEU A 35 8.48 16.12 18.92
N ASP A 36 9.17 17.07 19.56
CA ASP A 36 8.97 17.42 20.98
C ASP A 36 9.51 18.84 21.26
N PHE A 37 9.16 19.40 22.42
CA PHE A 37 9.52 20.78 22.81
C PHE A 37 10.62 20.80 23.87
N ASP A 38 11.49 21.81 23.81
CA ASP A 38 12.42 22.16 24.91
C ASP A 38 11.74 23.04 25.96
N SER A 39 12.44 23.33 27.07
CA SER A 39 11.92 24.17 28.16
C SER A 39 11.71 25.63 27.75
N ASN A 40 12.25 26.06 26.61
CA ASN A 40 12.09 27.41 26.07
C ASN A 40 10.91 27.51 25.09
N GLY A 41 10.22 26.41 24.82
CA GLY A 41 9.10 26.33 23.88
C GLY A 41 9.53 26.25 22.42
N ASN A 42 10.80 25.97 22.12
CA ASN A 42 11.24 25.65 20.77
C ASN A 42 10.82 24.21 20.42
N LEU A 43 10.39 24.00 19.19
CA LEU A 43 10.02 22.68 18.70
C LEU A 43 11.21 22.03 17.99
N PHE A 44 11.55 20.82 18.36
CA PHE A 44 12.52 19.98 17.65
C PHE A 44 11.79 18.96 16.79
N VAL A 45 12.26 18.76 15.56
CA VAL A 45 11.66 17.85 14.57
C VAL A 45 12.75 16.98 13.94
N SER A 46 12.73 15.68 14.21
CA SER A 46 13.58 14.70 13.52
C SER A 46 12.94 14.26 12.22
N THR A 47 13.76 13.99 11.20
CA THR A 47 13.29 13.60 9.87
C THR A 47 13.84 12.24 9.43
N ARG A 48 13.08 11.57 8.56
CA ARG A 48 13.52 10.35 7.87
C ARG A 48 14.75 10.57 7.01
N ARG A 49 15.00 11.80 6.58
CA ARG A 49 16.16 12.20 5.77
C ARG A 49 17.42 12.46 6.60
N GLY A 50 17.41 12.12 7.89
CA GLY A 50 18.62 12.10 8.70
C GLY A 50 18.99 13.44 9.34
N ARG A 51 18.02 14.36 9.47
CA ARG A 51 18.19 15.70 10.03
C ARG A 51 17.29 15.95 11.22
N VAL A 52 17.72 16.84 12.12
CA VAL A 52 16.89 17.46 13.15
C VAL A 52 16.79 18.96 12.89
N TRP A 53 15.57 19.48 12.91
CA TRP A 53 15.29 20.90 12.79
C TRP A 53 14.87 21.46 14.15
N LYS A 54 15.41 22.61 14.53
CA LYS A 54 14.91 23.44 15.62
C LYS A 54 14.02 24.53 15.02
N ILE A 55 12.82 24.68 15.55
CA ILE A 55 11.84 25.67 15.15
C ILE A 55 11.60 26.60 16.33
N GLU A 56 12.05 27.83 16.20
CA GLU A 56 11.87 28.89 17.19
C GLU A 56 10.53 29.61 16.92
N ASN A 57 9.89 30.10 17.98
CA ASN A 57 8.55 30.70 17.95
C ASN A 57 7.46 29.84 17.26
N PRO A 58 7.39 28.51 17.52
CA PRO A 58 6.40 27.66 16.87
C PRO A 58 4.96 28.03 17.30
N LEU A 59 4.80 28.77 18.40
CA LEU A 59 3.52 29.24 18.93
C LEU A 59 3.10 30.64 18.44
N ALA A 60 3.84 31.24 17.50
CA ALA A 60 3.44 32.52 16.91
C ALA A 60 2.03 32.46 16.28
N GLU A 61 1.38 33.63 16.18
CA GLU A 61 0.04 33.74 15.61
C GLU A 61 0.03 33.28 14.14
N SER A 62 1.00 33.76 13.35
CA SER A 62 1.26 33.28 12.00
C SER A 62 2.33 32.17 12.03
N PRO A 63 2.10 31.01 11.39
CA PRO A 63 3.14 29.99 11.21
C PRO A 63 4.37 30.47 10.42
N GLU A 64 4.22 31.53 9.61
CA GLU A 64 5.32 32.13 8.84
C GLU A 64 6.37 32.82 9.72
N ASP A 65 6.01 33.19 10.95
CA ASP A 65 6.92 33.82 11.91
C ASP A 65 7.81 32.79 12.64
N ALA A 66 7.57 31.51 12.42
CA ALA A 66 8.39 30.44 12.96
C ALA A 66 9.75 30.36 12.23
N LYS A 67 10.84 30.32 12.98
CA LYS A 67 12.19 30.29 12.41
C LYS A 67 12.75 28.88 12.45
N TRP A 68 13.03 28.33 11.28
CA TRP A 68 13.63 27.02 11.10
C TRP A 68 15.15 27.11 11.07
N THR A 69 15.82 26.26 11.85
CA THR A 69 17.28 26.08 11.84
C THR A 69 17.58 24.59 11.73
N MET A 70 18.44 24.19 10.79
CA MET A 70 18.95 22.82 10.76
C MET A 70 19.89 22.66 11.94
N TRP A 71 19.43 21.94 12.96
CA TRP A 71 20.12 21.81 14.23
C TRP A 71 21.04 20.58 14.28
N ALA A 72 20.73 19.52 13.53
CA ALA A 72 21.64 18.39 13.36
C ALA A 72 21.46 17.69 12.01
N GLU A 73 22.49 17.01 11.53
CA GLU A 73 22.43 16.10 10.38
C GLU A 73 23.36 14.89 10.55
N GLY A 74 23.25 13.89 9.68
CA GLY A 74 24.08 12.68 9.71
C GLY A 74 23.43 11.45 10.36
N LEU A 75 22.13 11.53 10.68
CA LEU A 75 21.36 10.41 11.23
C LEU A 75 20.94 9.45 10.09
N HIS A 76 20.83 8.15 10.37
CA HIS A 76 20.39 7.15 9.38
C HIS A 76 18.91 7.39 8.97
N SER A 77 18.02 7.59 9.95
CA SER A 77 16.62 8.01 9.77
C SER A 77 15.99 8.23 11.14
N GLY A 78 15.71 9.48 11.54
CA GLY A 78 15.08 9.78 12.82
C GLY A 78 13.57 9.49 12.78
N LEU A 79 13.09 8.55 13.59
CA LEU A 79 11.71 8.03 13.57
C LEU A 79 11.01 8.05 14.94
N GLY A 80 11.62 8.78 15.86
CA GLY A 80 11.07 9.24 17.12
C GLY A 80 12.05 10.22 17.75
N LEU A 81 11.53 11.23 18.45
CA LEU A 81 12.33 12.26 19.11
C LEU A 81 11.70 12.56 20.47
N LYS A 82 12.56 12.77 21.47
CA LYS A 82 12.18 13.20 22.81
C LYS A 82 13.18 14.23 23.29
N VAL A 83 12.70 15.29 23.95
CA VAL A 83 13.57 16.22 24.68
C VAL A 83 13.43 15.91 26.17
N VAL A 84 14.56 15.71 26.86
CA VAL A 84 14.63 15.40 28.29
C VAL A 84 15.72 16.26 28.91
N ASP A 85 15.35 17.11 29.88
CA ASP A 85 16.28 18.07 30.50
C ASP A 85 17.05 18.90 29.45
N ASP A 86 16.33 19.35 28.40
CA ASP A 86 16.82 20.07 27.22
C ASP A 86 17.85 19.31 26.34
N GLU A 87 18.13 18.04 26.63
CA GLU A 87 18.90 17.15 25.75
C GLU A 87 17.98 16.47 24.73
N VAL A 88 18.44 16.38 23.49
CA VAL A 88 17.65 15.83 22.37
C VAL A 88 18.00 14.36 22.15
N TYR A 89 17.02 13.47 22.31
CA TYR A 89 17.15 12.05 22.04
C TYR A 89 16.42 11.68 20.75
N VAL A 90 17.07 10.92 19.87
CA VAL A 90 16.49 10.46 18.60
C VAL A 90 16.64 8.96 18.46
N VAL A 91 15.52 8.27 18.28
CA VAL A 91 15.54 6.87 17.83
C VAL A 91 15.70 6.83 16.32
N GLN A 92 16.75 6.13 15.90
CA GLN A 92 17.06 5.80 14.52
C GLN A 92 16.80 4.32 14.28
N ARG A 93 16.85 3.89 13.01
CA ARG A 93 16.59 2.48 12.63
C ARG A 93 17.44 1.45 13.40
N GLY A 94 18.67 1.82 13.74
CA GLY A 94 19.64 0.93 14.38
C GLY A 94 20.16 1.41 15.73
N GLU A 95 19.78 2.60 16.22
CA GLU A 95 20.31 3.12 17.48
C GLU A 95 19.37 4.12 18.17
N LEU A 96 19.55 4.30 19.47
CA LEU A 96 19.08 5.46 20.22
C LEU A 96 20.28 6.38 20.44
N SER A 97 20.16 7.64 20.02
CA SER A 97 21.25 8.62 20.14
C SER A 97 20.82 9.81 20.99
N ARG A 98 21.77 10.35 21.75
CA ARG A 98 21.69 11.68 22.34
C ARG A 98 22.46 12.66 21.46
N LEU A 99 21.86 13.80 21.15
CA LEU A 99 22.45 14.88 20.38
C LEU A 99 22.66 16.07 21.31
N SER A 100 23.83 16.70 21.23
CA SER A 100 24.18 17.84 22.09
C SER A 100 24.88 18.93 21.26
N ASP A 101 24.52 20.18 21.57
CA ASP A 101 25.14 21.42 21.10
C ASP A 101 25.99 21.96 22.26
N ASN A 102 27.30 21.80 22.15
CA ASN A 102 28.25 21.95 23.25
C ASN A 102 28.78 23.39 23.34
N ASP A 103 28.79 24.13 22.24
CA ASP A 103 29.25 25.52 22.21
C ASP A 103 28.12 26.56 22.13
N GLY A 104 26.88 26.11 21.91
CA GLY A 104 25.67 26.91 21.91
C GLY A 104 25.47 27.72 20.62
N ASP A 105 26.12 27.32 19.52
CA ASP A 105 26.00 28.00 18.22
C ASP A 105 24.70 27.67 17.46
N GLY A 106 23.91 26.71 17.96
CA GLY A 106 22.68 26.25 17.35
C GLY A 106 22.86 25.05 16.40
N LEU A 107 23.99 24.37 16.44
CA LEU A 107 24.28 23.12 15.74
C LEU A 107 24.78 22.06 16.72
N ALA A 108 24.16 20.89 16.73
CA ALA A 108 24.65 19.74 17.50
C ALA A 108 25.96 19.21 16.89
N GLU A 109 27.03 19.16 17.68
CA GLU A 109 28.33 18.65 17.23
C GLU A 109 28.54 17.17 17.57
N THR A 110 27.83 16.65 18.58
CA THR A 110 27.97 15.27 19.03
C THR A 110 26.68 14.47 18.82
N ILE A 111 26.84 13.26 18.29
CA ILE A 111 25.81 12.23 18.21
C ILE A 111 26.34 11.05 19.04
N ASP A 112 25.92 10.98 20.30
CA ASP A 112 26.34 9.93 21.22
C ASP A 112 25.37 8.75 21.11
N THR A 113 25.87 7.61 20.65
CA THR A 113 25.12 6.35 20.68
C THR A 113 24.91 5.92 22.14
N ILE A 114 23.66 5.93 22.60
CA ILE A 114 23.28 5.41 23.91
C ILE A 114 23.22 3.88 23.86
N THR A 115 22.59 3.33 22.83
CA THR A 115 22.51 1.88 22.62
C THR A 115 22.19 1.50 21.17
N GLN A 116 22.63 0.31 20.77
CA GLN A 116 22.38 -0.37 19.49
C GLN A 116 21.99 -1.83 19.69
N ASP A 117 21.49 -2.19 20.88
CA ASP A 117 21.32 -3.60 21.28
C ASP A 117 20.06 -4.27 20.70
N TRP A 118 19.72 -3.95 19.44
CA TRP A 118 18.76 -4.68 18.60
C TRP A 118 19.30 -4.89 17.19
N GLY A 119 18.80 -5.93 16.51
CA GLY A 119 19.32 -6.32 15.20
C GLY A 119 18.80 -5.46 14.05
N MET A 120 19.58 -5.33 12.98
CA MET A 120 19.14 -4.77 11.70
C MET A 120 19.80 -5.54 10.54
N SER A 121 19.01 -5.97 9.57
CA SER A 121 19.50 -6.69 8.39
C SER A 121 19.85 -5.77 7.21
N GLY A 122 19.49 -4.49 7.30
CA GLY A 122 19.54 -3.53 6.20
C GLY A 122 18.28 -3.51 5.31
N ASN A 123 17.28 -4.36 5.59
CA ASN A 123 16.01 -4.35 4.85
C ASN A 123 15.31 -2.99 4.99
N TYR A 124 14.81 -2.39 3.90
CA TYR A 124 14.32 -1.01 3.90
C TYR A 124 13.18 -0.72 4.90
N HIS A 125 12.39 -1.75 5.24
CA HIS A 125 11.19 -1.61 6.06
C HIS A 125 11.45 -1.88 7.56
N GLU A 126 12.70 -2.20 7.95
CA GLU A 126 13.10 -2.37 9.34
C GLU A 126 13.29 -0.99 10.03
N PHE A 127 12.18 -0.39 10.41
CA PHE A 127 12.11 0.85 11.18
C PHE A 127 12.22 0.60 12.69
N ALA A 128 12.57 1.65 13.43
CA ALA A 128 12.40 1.74 14.87
C ALA A 128 11.65 3.04 15.16
N PHE A 129 10.51 2.96 15.85
CA PHE A 129 9.64 4.09 16.17
C PHE A 129 9.65 4.37 17.67
N GLY A 130 9.30 5.59 18.05
CA GLY A 130 9.31 6.05 19.44
C GLY A 130 8.89 7.52 19.57
N LEU A 131 9.15 8.19 20.68
CA LEU A 131 9.99 7.77 21.81
C LEU A 131 9.34 8.23 23.14
N PRO A 132 8.19 7.64 23.55
CA PRO A 132 7.62 7.99 24.84
C PRO A 132 8.55 7.57 25.97
N ILE A 133 8.46 8.31 27.07
CA ILE A 133 9.25 8.11 28.29
C ILE A 133 8.29 7.95 29.46
N ASP A 134 8.56 6.99 30.35
CA ASP A 134 7.80 6.85 31.60
C ASP A 134 8.36 7.76 32.71
N ALA A 135 7.74 7.70 33.88
CA ALA A 135 8.14 8.49 35.04
C ALA A 135 9.50 8.09 35.64
N ASP A 136 9.99 6.88 35.34
CA ASP A 136 11.30 6.38 35.78
C ASP A 136 12.41 6.73 34.78
N GLY A 137 12.07 7.41 33.68
CA GLY A 137 13.02 7.82 32.65
C GLY A 137 13.30 6.76 31.60
N ASN A 138 12.54 5.65 31.56
CA ASN A 138 12.74 4.63 30.55
C ASN A 138 12.11 5.07 29.22
N PHE A 139 12.88 4.94 28.14
CA PHE A 139 12.38 5.15 26.79
C PHE A 139 11.71 3.89 26.25
N TYR A 140 10.71 4.06 25.39
CA TYR A 140 10.07 2.94 24.71
C TYR A 140 10.20 3.07 23.20
N ILE A 141 10.57 1.96 22.57
CA ILE A 141 10.67 1.84 21.12
C ILE A 141 9.88 0.64 20.60
N SER A 142 9.48 0.71 19.34
CA SER A 142 8.90 -0.41 18.62
C SER A 142 9.66 -0.65 17.33
N THR A 143 9.89 -1.91 16.97
CA THR A 143 10.66 -2.28 15.79
C THR A 143 9.78 -2.99 14.78
N ASN A 144 9.92 -2.59 13.52
CA ASN A 144 9.18 -3.17 12.42
C ASN A 144 9.72 -4.55 12.04
N VAL A 145 8.86 -5.43 11.51
CA VAL A 145 9.32 -6.56 10.68
C VAL A 145 9.85 -6.06 9.32
N GLY A 146 10.69 -6.82 8.65
CA GLY A 146 11.13 -6.51 7.28
C GLY A 146 10.28 -7.21 6.22
N PHE A 147 10.40 -6.78 4.96
CA PHE A 147 9.68 -7.37 3.82
C PHE A 147 10.65 -7.70 2.67
N TRP A 148 10.65 -8.94 2.19
CA TRP A 148 11.61 -9.44 1.20
C TRP A 148 10.92 -9.97 -0.06
N SER A 149 11.60 -9.92 -1.19
CA SER A 149 11.15 -10.58 -2.42
C SER A 149 11.27 -12.11 -2.31
N PRO A 150 10.38 -12.87 -2.97
CA PRO A 150 9.25 -12.42 -3.80
C PRO A 150 7.99 -12.03 -2.99
N GLU A 151 7.89 -12.45 -1.73
CA GLU A 151 6.73 -12.25 -0.84
C GLU A 151 6.80 -10.91 -0.09
N TRP A 152 6.84 -9.79 -0.82
CA TRP A 152 7.03 -8.45 -0.25
C TRP A 152 5.88 -7.98 0.66
N TRP A 153 4.77 -8.73 0.72
CA TRP A 153 3.64 -8.48 1.60
C TRP A 153 3.69 -9.28 2.91
N HIS A 154 4.62 -10.23 3.06
CA HIS A 154 4.80 -11.04 4.27
C HIS A 154 5.94 -10.53 5.14
N GLY A 155 5.62 -10.15 6.36
CA GLY A 155 6.58 -9.65 7.33
C GLY A 155 7.48 -10.74 7.90
N LEU A 156 8.79 -10.56 7.87
CA LEU A 156 9.74 -11.49 8.51
C LEU A 156 10.60 -10.76 9.55
N SER A 157 11.00 -11.49 10.58
CA SER A 157 11.90 -10.98 11.61
C SER A 157 13.26 -11.65 11.44
N LYS A 158 14.09 -11.15 10.51
CA LYS A 158 15.38 -11.80 10.21
C LYS A 158 16.50 -11.40 11.16
N ALA A 159 16.41 -10.23 11.78
CA ALA A 159 17.36 -9.73 12.77
C ALA A 159 16.75 -9.74 14.20
N PRO A 160 17.58 -9.87 15.25
CA PRO A 160 17.12 -9.89 16.64
C PRO A 160 16.17 -8.75 16.98
N TYR A 161 15.10 -9.10 17.69
CA TYR A 161 14.09 -8.17 18.20
C TYR A 161 13.42 -7.29 17.14
N ARG A 162 13.30 -7.74 15.88
CA ARG A 162 12.39 -7.13 14.89
C ARG A 162 10.96 -7.61 15.11
N GLY A 163 9.98 -6.72 15.07
CA GLY A 163 8.59 -7.03 15.45
C GLY A 163 8.40 -7.11 16.97
N TRP A 164 9.10 -6.24 17.71
CA TRP A 164 9.04 -6.13 19.18
C TRP A 164 8.77 -4.70 19.65
N ILE A 165 8.29 -4.58 20.89
CA ILE A 165 8.33 -3.36 21.70
C ILE A 165 9.36 -3.59 22.79
N SER A 166 10.26 -2.63 22.97
CA SER A 166 11.33 -2.68 23.95
C SER A 166 11.31 -1.46 24.85
N ARG A 167 11.66 -1.68 26.12
CA ARG A 167 12.01 -0.64 27.08
C ARG A 167 13.52 -0.41 27.03
N ILE A 168 13.97 0.82 27.13
CA ILE A 168 15.38 1.21 27.22
C ILE A 168 15.56 2.01 28.51
N THR A 169 16.36 1.50 29.44
CA THR A 169 16.60 2.19 30.72
C THR A 169 17.44 3.47 30.49
N PRO A 170 17.47 4.41 31.44
CA PRO A 170 18.36 5.57 31.37
C PRO A 170 19.84 5.23 31.14
N GLU A 171 20.28 4.05 31.56
CA GLU A 171 21.64 3.53 31.35
C GLU A 171 21.87 2.91 29.95
N GLY A 172 20.83 2.85 29.11
CA GLY A 172 20.90 2.31 27.75
C GLY A 172 20.67 0.80 27.63
N VAL A 173 20.19 0.14 28.69
CA VAL A 173 19.90 -1.31 28.65
C VAL A 173 18.60 -1.56 27.88
N VAL A 174 18.66 -2.36 26.82
CA VAL A 174 17.49 -2.73 26.01
C VAL A 174 16.82 -3.98 26.56
N GLU A 175 15.55 -3.85 26.93
CA GLU A 175 14.70 -4.91 27.45
C GLU A 175 13.52 -5.14 26.50
N PRO A 176 13.52 -6.23 25.70
CA PRO A 176 12.39 -6.61 24.86
C PRO A 176 11.22 -7.05 25.75
N ILE A 177 10.14 -6.26 25.81
CA ILE A 177 9.02 -6.50 26.75
C ILE A 177 7.80 -7.13 26.08
N ALA A 178 7.54 -6.86 24.81
CA ALA A 178 6.37 -7.39 24.11
C ALA A 178 6.66 -7.69 22.64
N SER A 179 5.98 -8.70 22.11
CA SER A 179 6.22 -9.26 20.77
C SER A 179 4.95 -9.29 19.94
N GLY A 180 5.09 -9.65 18.67
CA GLY A 180 3.96 -9.81 17.77
C GLY A 180 3.45 -8.51 17.14
N VAL A 181 4.28 -7.47 17.08
CA VAL A 181 3.98 -6.25 16.31
C VAL A 181 4.49 -6.39 14.87
N ARG A 182 3.77 -5.79 13.91
CA ARG A 182 4.09 -5.87 12.48
C ARG A 182 4.79 -4.61 12.03
N SER A 183 4.03 -3.52 11.93
CA SER A 183 4.48 -2.21 11.50
C SER A 183 4.01 -1.13 12.48
N PRO A 184 4.53 -1.16 13.73
CA PRO A 184 3.99 -0.40 14.87
C PRO A 184 4.41 1.07 14.82
N CYS A 185 3.87 1.84 13.87
CA CYS A 185 4.28 3.22 13.58
C CYS A 185 4.09 4.19 14.76
N GLY A 186 3.18 3.88 15.69
CA GLY A 186 2.84 4.75 16.80
C GLY A 186 3.05 4.12 18.17
N LEU A 187 3.61 4.92 19.08
CA LEU A 187 3.70 4.67 20.51
C LEU A 187 3.26 5.92 21.27
N GLY A 188 2.61 5.75 22.41
CA GLY A 188 2.16 6.85 23.25
C GLY A 188 1.68 6.37 24.61
N MET A 189 1.67 7.26 25.60
CA MET A 189 1.16 6.96 26.94
C MET A 189 -0.11 7.75 27.22
N ASN A 190 -1.00 7.15 28.02
CA ASN A 190 -2.12 7.90 28.60
C ASN A 190 -1.67 8.69 29.83
N ASN A 191 -2.62 9.38 30.48
CA ASN A 191 -2.37 10.15 31.70
C ASN A 191 -2.03 9.32 32.95
N GLN A 192 -2.27 8.00 32.91
CA GLN A 192 -1.93 7.06 33.98
C GLN A 192 -0.52 6.47 33.81
N GLY A 193 0.14 6.75 32.68
CA GLY A 193 1.43 6.14 32.32
C GLY A 193 1.30 4.78 31.65
N ASP A 194 0.08 4.34 31.31
CA ASP A 194 -0.12 3.10 30.55
C ASP A 194 0.38 3.31 29.11
N LEU A 195 1.25 2.40 28.64
CA LEU A 195 1.78 2.42 27.28
C LEU A 195 0.79 1.81 26.29
N PHE A 196 0.57 2.52 25.20
CA PHE A 196 -0.19 2.05 24.05
C PHE A 196 0.64 2.13 22.78
N TYR A 197 0.34 1.24 21.85
CA TYR A 197 0.88 1.30 20.51
C TYR A 197 -0.22 1.13 19.45
N THR A 198 0.08 1.62 18.26
CA THR A 198 -0.74 1.43 17.06
C THR A 198 0.00 0.57 16.06
N ASP A 199 -0.74 -0.25 15.30
CA ASP A 199 -0.17 -1.07 14.22
C ASP A 199 -0.85 -0.79 12.89
N ASN A 200 -0.10 -0.94 11.80
CA ASN A 200 -0.59 -0.80 10.45
C ASN A 200 -1.11 -2.14 9.93
N GLN A 201 -2.28 -2.09 9.28
CA GLN A 201 -2.90 -3.27 8.68
C GLN A 201 -1.96 -4.03 7.73
N GLY A 202 -2.15 -5.34 7.64
CA GLY A 202 -1.45 -6.20 6.69
C GLY A 202 -1.51 -7.66 7.11
N ASP A 203 -0.51 -8.45 6.75
CA ASP A 203 -0.46 -9.85 7.13
C ASP A 203 -0.49 -10.01 8.65
N TRP A 204 -1.35 -10.91 9.14
CA TRP A 204 -1.59 -11.12 10.57
C TRP A 204 -2.13 -9.90 11.33
N MET A 205 -2.34 -8.74 10.70
CA MET A 205 -2.89 -7.53 11.32
C MET A 205 -4.16 -7.10 10.56
N PRO A 206 -5.36 -7.51 11.01
CA PRO A 206 -6.58 -7.41 10.20
C PRO A 206 -6.95 -5.97 9.79
N ALA A 207 -6.81 -5.03 10.71
CA ALA A 207 -7.05 -3.61 10.51
C ALA A 207 -6.07 -2.82 11.39
N CYS A 208 -6.09 -1.49 11.31
CA CYS A 208 -5.37 -0.68 12.28
C CYS A 208 -6.00 -0.82 13.68
N GLY A 209 -5.17 -0.93 14.72
CA GLY A 209 -5.64 -1.11 16.09
C GLY A 209 -4.75 -0.40 17.09
N VAL A 210 -5.34 -0.06 18.24
CA VAL A 210 -4.69 0.51 19.43
C VAL A 210 -4.63 -0.59 20.48
N PHE A 211 -3.46 -0.85 21.03
CA PHE A 211 -3.23 -1.96 21.96
C PHE A 211 -2.54 -1.45 23.22
N HIS A 212 -3.01 -1.91 24.37
CA HIS A 212 -2.31 -1.73 25.64
C HIS A 212 -1.12 -2.67 25.71
N VAL A 213 0.04 -2.18 26.15
CA VAL A 213 1.29 -2.96 26.21
C VAL A 213 1.58 -3.37 27.65
N GLU A 214 1.68 -4.67 27.88
CA GLU A 214 2.21 -5.25 29.12
C GLU A 214 3.37 -6.21 28.81
N GLU A 215 4.25 -6.39 29.79
CA GLU A 215 5.39 -7.30 29.66
C GLU A 215 4.91 -8.75 29.42
N GLY A 216 5.52 -9.41 28.43
CA GLY A 216 5.18 -10.77 28.00
C GLY A 216 4.12 -10.85 26.90
N ASP A 217 3.50 -9.73 26.54
CA ASP A 217 2.41 -9.72 25.55
C ASP A 217 2.85 -10.26 24.17
N PHE A 218 1.89 -10.91 23.51
CA PHE A 218 1.93 -11.22 22.08
C PHE A 218 0.72 -10.57 21.41
N PHE A 219 0.91 -9.70 20.42
CA PHE A 219 -0.22 -9.00 19.81
C PHE A 219 -0.84 -9.77 18.65
N SER A 220 -0.13 -9.90 17.53
CA SER A 220 -0.73 -10.49 16.33
C SER A 220 0.23 -11.21 15.40
N HIS A 221 1.39 -10.62 15.09
CA HIS A 221 2.26 -11.07 14.01
C HIS A 221 3.25 -12.17 14.47
N PRO A 222 3.28 -13.38 13.89
CA PRO A 222 4.04 -14.51 14.44
C PRO A 222 5.56 -14.38 14.29
N SER A 223 6.08 -13.66 13.28
CA SER A 223 7.51 -13.68 12.92
C SER A 223 8.48 -13.36 14.07
N SER A 224 8.10 -12.52 15.03
CA SER A 224 8.97 -12.16 16.15
C SER A 224 9.05 -13.21 17.27
N LEU A 225 8.17 -14.23 17.24
CA LEU A 225 8.16 -15.32 18.23
C LEU A 225 9.48 -16.09 18.27
N ARG A 226 10.22 -16.14 17.15
CA ARG A 226 11.55 -16.76 17.12
C ARG A 226 12.53 -16.16 18.11
N TRP A 227 12.36 -14.90 18.50
CA TRP A 227 13.30 -14.19 19.38
C TRP A 227 12.87 -14.19 20.85
N ARG A 228 11.86 -14.98 21.23
CA ARG A 228 11.48 -15.15 22.64
C ARG A 228 12.53 -15.90 23.44
N GLU A 229 13.29 -16.77 22.78
CA GLU A 229 14.40 -17.51 23.37
C GLU A 229 15.73 -17.07 22.72
N PRO A 230 16.84 -17.02 23.48
CA PRO A 230 18.16 -16.73 22.92
C PRO A 230 18.51 -17.70 21.78
N GLY A 231 19.01 -17.17 20.66
CA GLY A 231 19.49 -17.95 19.51
C GLY A 231 18.47 -18.18 18.37
N GLY A 232 17.16 -18.05 18.63
CA GLY A 232 16.07 -17.94 17.64
C GLY A 232 16.19 -18.65 16.29
N GLU A 233 16.51 -19.94 16.29
CA GLU A 233 16.77 -20.70 15.05
C GLU A 233 15.50 -21.13 14.30
N GLU A 234 14.41 -21.42 15.02
CA GLU A 234 13.15 -21.89 14.40
C GLU A 234 12.34 -20.71 13.84
N LEU A 235 11.99 -20.79 12.55
CA LEU A 235 11.13 -19.81 11.90
C LEU A 235 9.65 -20.15 12.17
N PRO A 236 8.88 -19.24 12.79
CA PRO A 236 7.43 -19.39 12.91
C PRO A 236 6.81 -19.53 11.53
N SER A 237 5.75 -20.33 11.44
CA SER A 237 4.99 -20.43 10.19
C SER A 237 4.45 -19.06 9.78
N SER A 238 4.65 -18.70 8.51
CA SER A 238 4.06 -17.50 7.93
C SER A 238 2.58 -17.65 7.61
N THR A 239 2.05 -18.88 7.61
CA THR A 239 0.68 -19.20 7.15
C THR A 239 -0.18 -19.94 8.18
N ILE A 240 0.42 -20.55 9.21
CA ILE A 240 -0.29 -21.26 10.26
C ILE A 240 -0.30 -20.41 11.54
N PRO A 241 -1.48 -20.13 12.12
CA PRO A 241 -1.57 -19.30 13.32
C PRO A 241 -0.85 -19.96 14.51
N PRO A 242 -0.03 -19.23 15.26
CA PRO A 242 0.65 -19.77 16.43
C PRO A 242 -0.33 -20.21 17.54
N THR A 243 0.21 -20.96 18.50
CA THR A 243 -0.51 -21.39 19.71
C THR A 243 -0.43 -20.39 20.86
N VAL A 244 0.43 -19.38 20.75
CA VAL A 244 0.59 -18.32 21.76
C VAL A 244 -0.70 -17.50 21.83
N GLU A 245 -1.15 -17.22 23.06
CA GLU A 245 -2.35 -16.40 23.30
C GLU A 245 -2.09 -14.94 22.89
N ARG A 246 -3.04 -14.36 22.16
CA ARG A 246 -2.95 -12.96 21.70
C ARG A 246 -3.56 -12.00 22.70
N LYS A 247 -2.95 -10.83 22.86
CA LYS A 247 -3.56 -9.67 23.51
C LYS A 247 -4.63 -9.08 22.59
N PRO A 248 -5.85 -8.80 23.07
CA PRO A 248 -6.85 -8.08 22.27
C PRO A 248 -6.46 -6.61 22.09
N ALA A 249 -6.82 -6.03 20.93
CA ALA A 249 -6.78 -4.58 20.77
C ALA A 249 -7.77 -3.92 21.73
N ALA A 250 -7.39 -2.77 22.29
CA ALA A 250 -8.32 -1.92 23.03
C ALA A 250 -9.31 -1.27 22.05
N ILE A 251 -8.85 -0.81 20.90
CA ILE A 251 -9.69 -0.22 19.87
C ILE A 251 -9.23 -0.74 18.50
N TRP A 252 -10.15 -1.28 17.70
CA TRP A 252 -9.96 -1.43 16.26
C TRP A 252 -10.48 -0.17 15.57
N ILE A 253 -9.64 0.42 14.72
CA ILE A 253 -10.00 1.58 13.91
C ILE A 253 -10.49 1.07 12.55
N PRO A 254 -11.71 1.45 12.11
CA PRO A 254 -12.22 1.08 10.80
C PRO A 254 -11.24 1.40 9.66
N TYR A 255 -11.15 0.49 8.69
CA TYR A 255 -10.31 0.66 7.48
C TYR A 255 -10.58 1.98 6.75
N GLU A 256 -11.84 2.41 6.71
CA GLU A 256 -12.27 3.67 6.09
C GLU A 256 -11.68 4.90 6.79
N TRP A 257 -11.34 4.79 8.08
CA TRP A 257 -10.78 5.87 8.88
C TRP A 257 -9.26 5.77 8.98
N SER A 258 -8.72 4.57 9.14
CA SER A 258 -7.27 4.38 9.20
C SER A 258 -6.79 3.14 8.46
N ARG A 259 -5.74 3.35 7.66
CA ARG A 259 -4.98 2.28 6.99
C ARG A 259 -3.52 2.27 7.46
N SER A 260 -3.05 3.39 8.01
CA SER A 260 -1.72 3.55 8.58
C SER A 260 -1.78 4.54 9.75
N THR A 261 -2.02 4.03 10.95
CA THR A 261 -2.12 4.87 12.16
C THR A 261 -0.72 5.23 12.67
N GLY A 262 -0.46 6.52 12.86
CA GLY A 262 0.76 7.03 13.48
C GLY A 262 0.71 7.00 15.01
N ASN A 263 1.51 7.85 15.66
CA ASN A 263 1.53 7.92 17.12
C ASN A 263 0.22 8.48 17.69
N LEU A 264 0.08 8.32 19.01
CA LEU A 264 -1.07 8.76 19.78
C LEU A 264 -0.63 9.54 21.00
N VAL A 265 -1.44 10.51 21.41
CA VAL A 265 -1.19 11.36 22.58
C VAL A 265 -2.48 11.58 23.37
N ALA A 266 -2.37 11.64 24.69
CA ALA A 266 -3.49 12.00 25.55
C ALA A 266 -3.87 13.47 25.37
N VAL A 267 -5.19 13.73 25.37
CA VAL A 267 -5.75 15.07 25.43
C VAL A 267 -5.82 15.46 26.91
N GLU A 268 -4.78 16.16 27.38
CA GLU A 268 -4.67 16.68 28.74
C GLU A 268 -4.36 18.18 28.69
N GLN A 269 -5.26 18.93 28.06
CA GLN A 269 -5.03 20.32 27.68
C GLN A 269 -5.81 21.31 28.55
N ALA A 270 -6.41 20.86 29.65
CA ALA A 270 -7.19 21.68 30.58
C ALA A 270 -8.26 22.53 29.86
N GLY A 271 -8.96 21.92 28.91
CA GLY A 271 -10.02 22.52 28.10
C GLY A 271 -9.53 23.35 26.91
N LYS A 272 -8.21 23.52 26.72
CA LYS A 272 -7.64 24.31 25.61
C LYS A 272 -7.77 23.64 24.24
N PHE A 273 -8.11 22.35 24.19
CA PHE A 273 -8.34 21.61 22.95
C PHE A 273 -9.80 21.16 22.78
N GLY A 274 -10.74 21.91 23.36
CA GLY A 274 -12.16 21.59 23.34
C GLY A 274 -12.56 20.57 24.43
N PRO A 275 -13.74 19.94 24.32
CA PRO A 275 -14.39 19.23 25.42
C PRO A 275 -13.91 17.78 25.63
N PHE A 276 -12.72 17.43 25.12
CA PHE A 276 -12.27 16.04 24.97
C PHE A 276 -11.11 15.63 25.90
N ASP A 277 -10.84 16.40 26.97
CA ASP A 277 -9.85 16.00 27.97
C ASP A 277 -10.13 14.60 28.54
N GLY A 278 -9.06 13.85 28.83
CA GLY A 278 -9.11 12.46 29.29
C GLY A 278 -9.27 11.43 28.17
N GLN A 279 -9.37 11.86 26.90
CA GLN A 279 -9.33 11.00 25.73
C GLN A 279 -7.93 10.99 25.10
N MET A 280 -7.75 10.28 23.99
CA MET A 280 -6.53 10.32 23.19
C MET A 280 -6.86 10.71 21.75
N VAL A 281 -5.84 11.15 21.02
CA VAL A 281 -5.88 11.34 19.57
C VAL A 281 -4.75 10.57 18.92
N ALA A 282 -5.00 10.02 17.74
CA ALA A 282 -4.01 9.33 16.93
C ALA A 282 -3.85 10.03 15.57
N ALA A 283 -2.61 10.14 15.12
CA ALA A 283 -2.29 10.57 13.76
C ALA A 283 -2.73 9.48 12.75
N GLU A 284 -3.19 9.88 11.58
CA GLU A 284 -3.52 8.95 10.51
C GLU A 284 -2.97 9.43 9.17
N LEU A 285 -2.14 8.57 8.57
CA LEU A 285 -1.31 8.91 7.43
C LEU A 285 -2.07 8.80 6.12
N THR A 286 -2.84 7.74 5.90
CA THR A 286 -3.29 7.40 4.56
C THR A 286 -4.47 8.24 4.09
N ASN A 287 -5.48 8.43 4.95
CA ASN A 287 -6.62 9.31 4.72
C ASN A 287 -6.32 10.76 5.14
N GLY A 288 -5.28 10.97 5.94
CA GLY A 288 -4.75 12.27 6.31
C GLY A 288 -5.65 12.99 7.30
N MET A 289 -5.80 12.39 8.47
CA MET A 289 -6.72 12.84 9.52
C MET A 289 -6.17 12.64 10.93
N ILE A 290 -6.85 13.24 11.91
CA ILE A 290 -6.74 12.86 13.32
C ILE A 290 -7.97 12.04 13.72
N VAL A 291 -7.73 10.91 14.36
CA VAL A 291 -8.76 10.04 14.94
C VAL A 291 -8.78 10.24 16.45
N ARG A 292 -9.96 10.51 17.02
CA ARG A 292 -10.17 10.60 18.47
C ARG A 292 -10.50 9.23 19.04
N LEU A 293 -9.91 8.92 20.20
CA LEU A 293 -9.96 7.63 20.87
C LEU A 293 -10.46 7.83 22.30
N GLN A 294 -11.61 7.26 22.62
CA GLN A 294 -12.17 7.22 23.96
C GLN A 294 -11.93 5.84 24.58
N MET A 295 -11.03 5.77 25.55
CA MET A 295 -10.66 4.53 26.24
C MET A 295 -11.60 4.24 27.41
N GLU A 296 -11.90 2.96 27.63
CA GLU A 296 -12.73 2.46 28.73
C GLU A 296 -12.15 1.15 29.29
N LYS A 297 -12.09 1.01 30.64
CA LYS A 297 -11.77 -0.27 31.30
C LYS A 297 -13.07 -0.97 31.71
N VAL A 298 -13.42 -2.07 31.05
CA VAL A 298 -14.56 -2.91 31.44
C VAL A 298 -14.02 -4.21 32.05
N ARG A 299 -14.28 -4.41 33.35
CA ARG A 299 -13.80 -5.58 34.12
C ARG A 299 -12.29 -5.81 33.99
N GLY A 300 -11.51 -4.73 34.00
CA GLY A 300 -10.05 -4.76 33.87
C GLY A 300 -9.53 -4.92 32.44
N GLN A 301 -10.40 -5.10 31.45
CA GLN A 301 -10.00 -5.14 30.04
C GLN A 301 -10.16 -3.77 29.39
N TRP A 302 -9.12 -3.32 28.71
CA TRP A 302 -9.18 -2.12 27.89
C TRP A 302 -10.05 -2.38 26.66
N GLN A 303 -10.91 -1.42 26.39
CA GLN A 303 -11.75 -1.34 25.20
C GLN A 303 -12.15 0.12 24.94
N GLY A 304 -12.96 0.42 23.93
CA GLY A 304 -13.40 1.81 23.73
C GLY A 304 -13.97 2.15 22.36
N ALA A 305 -14.22 3.44 22.17
CA ALA A 305 -14.77 4.00 20.94
C ALA A 305 -13.75 4.87 20.19
N CYS A 306 -13.81 4.88 18.87
CA CYS A 306 -13.12 5.86 18.04
C CYS A 306 -14.08 6.69 17.17
N PHE A 307 -13.62 7.88 16.82
CA PHE A 307 -14.35 8.89 16.06
C PHE A 307 -13.38 9.66 15.14
N PRO A 308 -13.80 10.13 13.97
CA PRO A 308 -13.08 11.20 13.28
C PRO A 308 -13.01 12.46 14.16
N LEU A 309 -11.94 13.25 14.03
CA LEU A 309 -11.82 14.56 14.68
C LEU A 309 -11.61 15.67 13.66
N ARG A 310 -10.62 15.49 12.79
CA ARG A 310 -10.26 16.46 11.76
C ARG A 310 -9.65 15.73 10.57
N ALA A 311 -10.28 15.81 9.41
CA ALA A 311 -9.79 15.33 8.13
C ALA A 311 -9.05 16.44 7.36
N GLU A 312 -8.63 16.15 6.12
CA GLU A 312 -8.03 17.13 5.20
C GLU A 312 -6.78 17.82 5.78
N ILE A 313 -5.95 17.05 6.48
CA ILE A 313 -4.71 17.55 7.08
C ILE A 313 -3.52 17.27 6.14
N GLY A 314 -3.43 16.05 5.63
CA GLY A 314 -2.22 15.54 4.96
C GLY A 314 -1.72 14.27 5.64
N SER A 315 -0.61 13.70 5.18
CA SER A 315 -0.08 12.40 5.62
C SER A 315 0.47 12.42 7.06
N ALA A 316 -0.41 12.64 8.05
CA ALA A 316 -0.11 12.79 9.46
C ALA A 316 0.42 11.49 10.07
N ALA A 317 1.64 11.53 10.60
CA ALA A 317 2.27 10.37 11.25
C ALA A 317 2.71 10.65 12.69
N ARG A 318 2.96 11.92 13.01
CA ARG A 318 3.42 12.36 14.33
C ARG A 318 2.55 13.48 14.85
N VAL A 319 2.13 13.38 16.11
CA VAL A 319 1.39 14.41 16.82
C VAL A 319 1.93 14.66 18.22
N ARG A 320 1.88 15.91 18.66
CA ARG A 320 2.27 16.35 20.01
C ARG A 320 1.50 17.60 20.39
N PHE A 321 1.00 17.66 21.62
CA PHE A 321 0.42 18.90 22.13
C PHE A 321 1.51 19.87 22.58
N ALA A 322 1.28 21.16 22.31
CA ALA A 322 2.03 22.26 22.90
C ALA A 322 1.31 22.84 24.13
N GLU A 323 1.99 23.67 24.91
CA GLU A 323 1.46 24.22 26.18
C GLU A 323 0.23 25.13 26.01
N ASP A 324 0.04 25.73 24.82
CA ASP A 324 -1.13 26.54 24.49
C ASP A 324 -2.37 25.68 24.16
N GLY A 325 -2.24 24.36 24.13
CA GLY A 325 -3.29 23.41 23.79
C GLY A 325 -3.37 23.05 22.31
N SER A 326 -2.55 23.66 21.46
CA SER A 326 -2.50 23.31 20.04
C SER A 326 -1.84 21.95 19.81
N LEU A 327 -2.30 21.23 18.77
CA LEU A 327 -1.77 19.91 18.40
C LEU A 327 -0.88 20.06 17.16
N PHE A 328 0.41 19.90 17.32
CA PHE A 328 1.36 19.85 16.20
C PHE A 328 1.26 18.53 15.47
N VAL A 329 1.36 18.56 14.15
CA VAL A 329 1.21 17.42 13.25
C VAL A 329 2.36 17.39 12.26
N GLY A 330 3.15 16.32 12.29
CA GLY A 330 4.22 16.07 11.33
C GLY A 330 3.80 15.09 10.25
N TYR A 331 4.21 15.39 9.00
CA TYR A 331 3.83 14.62 7.82
C TYR A 331 4.93 13.70 7.32
N THR A 332 4.55 12.50 6.86
CA THR A 332 5.41 11.64 6.02
C THR A 332 4.57 10.70 5.17
N ASN A 333 4.94 10.52 3.90
CA ASN A 333 4.19 9.67 2.95
C ASN A 333 5.06 8.61 2.24
N ARG A 334 6.37 8.61 2.46
CA ARG A 334 7.28 7.78 1.67
C ARG A 334 7.04 6.27 1.88
N GLY A 335 6.38 5.67 0.88
CA GLY A 335 6.08 4.25 0.76
C GLY A 335 4.64 3.83 1.08
N TRP A 336 3.74 4.73 1.52
CA TRP A 336 2.45 4.34 2.10
C TRP A 336 1.20 4.97 1.45
N GLY A 337 1.37 5.77 0.39
CA GLY A 337 0.26 6.21 -0.48
C GLY A 337 -0.79 7.09 0.21
N GLY A 338 -0.39 7.86 1.21
CA GLY A 338 -1.21 8.86 1.88
C GLY A 338 -1.45 10.13 1.07
N ARG A 339 -2.37 10.95 1.56
CA ARG A 339 -2.80 12.19 0.91
C ARG A 339 -1.77 13.31 1.08
N ALA A 340 -1.69 14.20 0.09
CA ALA A 340 -0.91 15.43 0.22
C ALA A 340 -1.53 16.37 1.29
N PRO A 341 -0.72 17.19 1.98
CA PRO A 341 0.75 17.23 1.95
C PRO A 341 1.39 15.93 2.47
N GLY A 342 2.46 15.48 1.80
CA GLY A 342 3.14 14.22 2.10
C GLY A 342 4.37 14.35 3.01
N ASP A 343 4.76 15.59 3.30
CA ASP A 343 5.87 16.01 4.13
C ASP A 343 5.59 17.46 4.59
N GLY A 344 6.23 17.90 5.67
CA GLY A 344 5.94 19.19 6.30
C GLY A 344 5.45 19.06 7.75
N LEU A 345 4.99 20.20 8.27
CA LEU A 345 4.51 20.37 9.63
C LEU A 345 3.29 21.29 9.61
N ALA A 346 2.27 20.93 10.37
CA ALA A 346 1.14 21.80 10.68
C ALA A 346 0.88 21.89 12.18
N ARG A 347 0.03 22.83 12.55
CA ARG A 347 -0.57 22.94 13.88
C ARG A 347 -2.08 22.99 13.76
N ILE A 348 -2.76 22.17 14.55
CA ILE A 348 -4.20 22.18 14.71
C ILE A 348 -4.55 22.99 15.95
N ARG A 349 -5.39 24.03 15.77
CA ARG A 349 -5.79 24.92 16.86
C ARG A 349 -7.30 24.91 17.02
N TRP A 350 -7.76 24.73 18.26
CA TRP A 350 -9.16 24.85 18.59
C TRP A 350 -9.60 26.32 18.53
N THR A 351 -10.72 26.61 17.86
CA THR A 351 -11.20 28.00 17.65
C THR A 351 -11.92 28.60 18.86
N GLY A 352 -12.02 27.85 19.97
CA GLY A 352 -12.85 28.18 21.13
C GLY A 352 -14.33 27.84 20.93
N ARG A 353 -14.74 27.36 19.75
CA ARG A 353 -16.12 26.92 19.48
C ARG A 353 -16.27 25.44 19.81
N THR A 354 -17.23 25.10 20.64
CA THR A 354 -17.56 23.68 20.89
C THR A 354 -18.43 23.15 19.73
N PRO A 355 -18.09 22.04 19.05
CA PRO A 355 -19.00 21.40 18.08
C PRO A 355 -20.18 20.73 18.80
N PHE A 356 -21.28 20.45 18.10
CA PHE A 356 -22.26 19.49 18.61
C PHE A 356 -21.90 18.10 18.10
N GLU A 357 -21.44 17.23 19.00
CA GLU A 357 -20.87 15.92 18.67
C GLU A 357 -21.03 14.94 19.84
N MET A 358 -20.79 13.65 19.58
CA MET A 358 -20.69 12.62 20.61
C MET A 358 -19.40 12.82 21.41
N LYS A 359 -19.54 13.21 22.68
CA LYS A 359 -18.42 13.37 23.61
C LYS A 359 -17.92 12.01 24.08
N THR A 360 -18.80 11.15 24.57
CA THR A 360 -18.46 9.77 24.96
C THR A 360 -19.55 8.78 24.56
N VAL A 361 -19.15 7.53 24.34
CA VAL A 361 -20.01 6.36 24.15
C VAL A 361 -19.60 5.33 25.21
N HIS A 362 -20.45 5.12 26.20
CA HIS A 362 -20.23 4.19 27.30
C HIS A 362 -21.02 2.90 27.07
N LEU A 363 -20.37 1.75 27.19
CA LEU A 363 -21.02 0.46 27.02
C LEU A 363 -21.93 0.13 28.21
N LEU A 364 -23.19 -0.18 27.92
CA LEU A 364 -24.14 -0.77 28.85
C LEU A 364 -24.27 -2.27 28.58
N GLN A 365 -24.85 -3.01 29.52
CA GLN A 365 -25.06 -4.45 29.36
C GLN A 365 -25.87 -4.82 28.11
N ASP A 366 -26.83 -3.99 27.73
CA ASP A 366 -27.75 -4.18 26.62
C ASP A 366 -27.81 -2.93 25.72
N GLY A 367 -26.70 -2.19 25.59
CA GLY A 367 -26.69 -1.01 24.74
C GLY A 367 -25.55 -0.03 25.00
N PHE A 368 -25.82 1.24 24.74
CA PHE A 368 -24.86 2.33 24.93
C PHE A 368 -25.52 3.54 25.58
N GLU A 369 -24.76 4.27 26.40
CA GLU A 369 -25.06 5.64 26.80
C GLU A 369 -24.12 6.58 26.03
N ILE A 370 -24.69 7.48 25.26
CA ILE A 370 -23.95 8.46 24.45
C ILE A 370 -24.10 9.83 25.10
N GLU A 371 -23.01 10.41 25.61
CA GLU A 371 -22.96 11.80 26.08
C GLU A 371 -22.60 12.72 24.91
N PHE A 372 -23.28 13.85 24.79
CA PHE A 372 -23.02 14.86 23.77
C PHE A 372 -22.33 16.09 24.34
N THR A 373 -21.60 16.82 23.49
CA THR A 373 -20.94 18.08 23.84
C THR A 373 -21.92 19.25 24.04
N LYS A 374 -23.15 19.13 23.54
CA LYS A 374 -24.27 20.07 23.71
C LYS A 374 -25.60 19.32 23.79
N PRO A 375 -26.67 19.92 24.33
CA PRO A 375 -27.99 19.31 24.30
C PRO A 375 -28.43 18.97 22.88
N VAL A 376 -28.98 17.77 22.68
CA VAL A 376 -29.52 17.33 21.38
C VAL A 376 -30.62 18.29 20.90
N PRO A 377 -30.61 18.81 19.66
CA PRO A 377 -31.60 19.77 19.18
C PRO A 377 -33.05 19.26 19.27
N GLU A 378 -34.03 20.13 19.52
CA GLU A 378 -35.45 19.74 19.67
C GLU A 378 -36.03 19.09 18.41
N GLU A 379 -35.45 19.40 17.25
CA GLU A 379 -35.78 18.85 15.93
C GLU A 379 -35.47 17.34 15.84
N VAL A 380 -34.60 16.82 16.71
CA VAL A 380 -34.36 15.38 16.86
C VAL A 380 -35.54 14.76 17.61
N THR A 381 -36.57 14.45 16.83
CA THR A 381 -37.81 13.81 17.31
C THR A 381 -37.63 12.30 17.51
N SER A 382 -38.64 11.64 18.08
CA SER A 382 -38.68 10.18 18.16
C SER A 382 -38.61 9.47 16.80
N GLU A 383 -39.05 10.10 15.71
CA GLU A 383 -38.93 9.53 14.36
C GLU A 383 -37.49 9.62 13.82
N VAL A 384 -36.75 10.67 14.17
CA VAL A 384 -35.31 10.77 13.84
C VAL A 384 -34.53 9.72 14.64
N MET A 385 -34.80 9.58 15.94
CA MET A 385 -34.13 8.58 16.77
C MET A 385 -34.36 7.13 16.31
N LYS A 386 -35.46 6.83 15.62
CA LYS A 386 -35.72 5.50 15.01
C LYS A 386 -34.83 5.19 13.81
N GLN A 387 -34.17 6.20 13.22
CA GLN A 387 -33.23 6.03 12.10
C GLN A 387 -31.83 5.64 12.58
N LEU A 388 -31.58 5.70 13.90
CA LEU A 388 -30.32 5.24 14.47
C LEU A 388 -30.10 3.76 14.14
N THR A 389 -28.92 3.46 13.63
CA THR A 389 -28.51 2.08 13.34
C THR A 389 -27.33 1.69 14.20
N LEU A 390 -27.31 0.42 14.60
CA LEU A 390 -26.16 -0.25 15.19
C LEU A 390 -25.84 -1.46 14.30
N ARG A 391 -24.59 -1.61 13.91
CA ARG A 391 -24.08 -2.69 13.07
C ARG A 391 -22.91 -3.33 13.76
N GLU A 392 -22.95 -4.62 14.02
CA GLU A 392 -21.81 -5.35 14.58
C GLU A 392 -21.03 -6.08 13.49
N TYR A 393 -19.73 -6.23 13.71
CA TYR A 393 -18.85 -6.99 12.84
C TYR A 393 -17.62 -7.45 13.63
N ASP A 394 -16.77 -8.26 13.01
CA ASP A 394 -15.48 -8.67 13.53
C ASP A 394 -14.49 -8.88 12.38
N TYR A 395 -13.33 -9.49 12.63
CA TYR A 395 -12.30 -9.69 11.59
C TYR A 395 -11.80 -11.13 11.56
N ASN A 396 -11.17 -11.51 10.46
CA ASN A 396 -10.36 -12.73 10.39
C ASN A 396 -8.92 -12.41 10.79
N TRP A 397 -8.34 -13.24 11.66
CA TRP A 397 -6.92 -13.24 11.96
C TRP A 397 -6.23 -14.32 11.13
N TRP A 398 -5.51 -13.89 10.10
CA TRP A 398 -4.86 -14.75 9.12
C TRP A 398 -3.63 -14.07 8.52
N TRP A 399 -2.90 -14.79 7.67
CA TRP A 399 -1.70 -14.30 7.01
C TRP A 399 -2.00 -13.41 5.79
N ASP A 400 -3.22 -13.40 5.26
CA ASP A 400 -3.55 -12.55 4.12
C ASP A 400 -3.53 -11.06 4.53
N TYR A 401 -3.27 -10.19 3.56
CA TYR A 401 -3.07 -8.77 3.85
C TYR A 401 -4.37 -8.11 4.32
N GLY A 402 -4.46 -7.79 5.61
CA GLY A 402 -5.64 -7.20 6.24
C GLY A 402 -6.83 -8.17 6.28
N SER A 403 -7.96 -7.70 6.78
CA SER A 403 -9.24 -8.40 6.73
C SER A 403 -10.33 -7.39 6.41
N PRO A 404 -11.25 -7.68 5.46
CA PRO A 404 -12.51 -6.95 5.42
C PRO A 404 -13.28 -7.15 6.74
N GLU A 405 -14.26 -6.31 6.99
CA GLU A 405 -15.23 -6.54 8.07
C GLU A 405 -15.98 -7.85 7.80
N MET A 406 -16.01 -8.75 8.79
CA MET A 406 -16.56 -10.08 8.71
C MET A 406 -17.75 -10.25 9.65
N ARG A 407 -18.59 -11.24 9.35
CA ARG A 407 -19.77 -11.62 10.17
C ARG A 407 -20.62 -10.38 10.53
N ASP A 408 -20.72 -9.48 9.55
CA ASP A 408 -21.45 -8.21 9.63
C ASP A 408 -22.95 -8.47 9.75
N ARG A 409 -23.58 -7.86 10.76
CA ARG A 409 -25.03 -7.85 10.91
C ARG A 409 -25.54 -6.58 11.58
N MET A 410 -26.76 -6.20 11.21
CA MET A 410 -27.51 -5.16 11.90
C MET A 410 -28.02 -5.65 13.26
N LEU A 411 -27.82 -4.83 14.29
CA LEU A 411 -28.39 -5.01 15.62
C LEU A 411 -29.77 -4.36 15.69
N ARG A 412 -30.68 -4.99 16.44
CA ARG A 412 -32.03 -4.46 16.64
C ARG A 412 -32.04 -3.45 17.78
N VAL A 413 -32.10 -2.18 17.43
CA VAL A 413 -32.37 -1.09 18.39
C VAL A 413 -33.79 -1.26 18.94
N LYS A 414 -33.91 -1.50 20.24
CA LYS A 414 -35.17 -1.66 20.97
C LYS A 414 -35.76 -0.31 21.39
N LYS A 415 -34.90 0.58 21.89
CA LYS A 415 -35.30 1.86 22.45
C LYS A 415 -34.15 2.85 22.36
N ALA A 416 -34.48 4.10 22.05
CA ALA A 416 -33.60 5.24 22.18
C ALA A 416 -34.33 6.29 23.01
N SER A 417 -33.69 6.82 24.06
CA SER A 417 -34.29 7.83 24.94
C SER A 417 -33.28 8.86 25.40
N LEU A 418 -33.64 10.13 25.31
CA LEU A 418 -32.84 11.25 25.80
C LEU A 418 -33.06 11.48 27.30
N SER A 419 -32.02 11.93 27.99
CA SER A 419 -32.12 12.53 29.32
C SER A 419 -32.91 13.84 29.30
N ASP A 420 -33.36 14.31 30.46
CA ASP A 420 -34.14 15.55 30.60
C ASP A 420 -33.39 16.78 30.10
N ASP A 421 -32.07 16.84 30.35
CA ASP A 421 -31.17 17.90 29.85
C ASP A 421 -30.76 17.70 28.38
N ARG A 422 -31.19 16.59 27.75
CA ARG A 422 -30.89 16.17 26.39
C ARG A 422 -29.38 16.04 26.10
N LEU A 423 -28.55 15.93 27.14
CA LEU A 423 -27.10 15.73 26.99
C LEU A 423 -26.71 14.26 26.85
N ARG A 424 -27.63 13.33 27.14
CA ARG A 424 -27.37 11.89 27.05
C ARG A 424 -28.45 11.18 26.25
N LEU A 425 -28.03 10.31 25.35
CA LEU A 425 -28.90 9.36 24.65
C LEU A 425 -28.59 7.95 25.13
N GLN A 426 -29.58 7.30 25.73
CA GLN A 426 -29.49 5.88 26.04
C GLN A 426 -30.11 5.07 24.89
N VAL A 427 -29.30 4.21 24.29
CA VAL A 427 -29.70 3.29 23.21
C VAL A 427 -29.68 1.88 23.77
N ARG A 428 -30.81 1.18 23.75
CA ARG A 428 -30.95 -0.22 24.16
C ARG A 428 -31.09 -1.10 22.92
N THR A 429 -30.39 -2.21 22.88
CA THR A 429 -30.36 -3.18 21.78
C THR A 429 -30.32 -4.61 22.30
N ASP A 430 -30.77 -5.55 21.48
CA ASP A 430 -30.56 -6.98 21.73
C ASP A 430 -29.25 -7.47 21.14
N GLY A 431 -28.72 -8.54 21.73
CA GLY A 431 -27.72 -9.40 21.07
C GLY A 431 -26.30 -8.85 21.05
N LEU A 432 -25.98 -7.85 21.89
CA LEU A 432 -24.58 -7.49 22.13
C LEU A 432 -23.83 -8.67 22.70
N VAL A 433 -22.65 -8.93 22.13
CA VAL A 433 -21.74 -10.00 22.55
C VAL A 433 -20.31 -9.47 22.55
N PRO A 434 -19.44 -9.98 23.43
CA PRO A 434 -18.02 -9.66 23.42
C PRO A 434 -17.33 -10.23 22.16
N GLY A 435 -16.14 -9.74 21.86
CA GLY A 435 -15.37 -10.12 20.68
C GLY A 435 -15.98 -9.61 19.37
N LYS A 436 -16.57 -8.40 19.41
CA LYS A 436 -17.18 -7.69 18.28
C LYS A 436 -16.80 -6.21 18.30
N CYS A 437 -16.77 -5.59 17.12
CA CYS A 437 -16.92 -4.14 16.99
C CYS A 437 -18.40 -3.81 16.74
N VAL A 438 -18.84 -2.63 17.17
CA VAL A 438 -20.17 -2.10 16.91
C VAL A 438 -20.05 -0.69 16.37
N ARG A 439 -20.48 -0.50 15.11
CA ARG A 439 -20.63 0.81 14.48
C ARG A 439 -22.02 1.35 14.72
N GLY A 440 -22.10 2.56 15.27
CA GLY A 440 -23.36 3.27 15.44
C GLY A 440 -23.45 4.50 14.56
N HIS A 441 -24.60 4.68 13.89
CA HIS A 441 -24.88 5.87 13.07
C HIS A 441 -26.10 6.62 13.62
N LEU A 442 -25.92 7.91 13.90
CA LEU A 442 -26.94 8.81 14.44
C LEU A 442 -27.39 9.83 13.37
N VAL A 443 -27.76 9.32 12.19
CA VAL A 443 -28.16 10.14 11.04
C VAL A 443 -29.33 11.05 11.40
N GLY A 444 -29.23 12.32 11.00
CA GLY A 444 -30.28 13.32 11.22
C GLY A 444 -30.24 14.02 12.59
N PHE A 445 -29.29 13.67 13.46
CA PHE A 445 -29.11 14.40 14.73
C PHE A 445 -28.50 15.80 14.53
N GLY A 446 -27.81 16.03 13.41
CA GLY A 446 -27.07 17.27 13.15
C GLY A 446 -25.69 17.30 13.82
N LEU A 447 -25.11 16.15 14.13
CA LEU A 447 -23.77 16.01 14.69
C LEU A 447 -22.70 16.42 13.66
N LEU A 448 -21.53 16.85 14.13
CA LEU A 448 -20.36 17.07 13.27
C LEU A 448 -19.89 15.73 12.67
N HIS A 449 -19.69 14.74 13.54
CA HIS A 449 -19.50 13.34 13.16
C HIS A 449 -20.65 12.53 13.74
N ASP A 450 -21.42 11.89 12.87
CA ASP A 450 -22.62 11.14 13.23
C ASP A 450 -22.36 9.64 13.47
N THR A 451 -21.10 9.22 13.39
CA THR A 451 -20.69 7.82 13.44
C THR A 451 -19.65 7.59 14.52
N PHE A 452 -19.81 6.51 15.27
CA PHE A 452 -18.79 5.97 16.19
C PHE A 452 -18.54 4.50 15.88
N ASP A 453 -17.35 4.01 16.23
CA ASP A 453 -17.04 2.59 16.21
C ASP A 453 -16.52 2.16 17.58
N TYR A 454 -17.15 1.17 18.20
CA TYR A 454 -16.84 0.71 19.55
C TYR A 454 -16.34 -0.74 19.53
N THR A 455 -15.16 -0.99 20.09
CA THR A 455 -14.61 -2.34 20.28
C THR A 455 -15.10 -2.94 21.59
N ILE A 456 -15.73 -4.11 21.58
CA ILE A 456 -16.23 -4.80 22.80
C ILE A 456 -15.37 -6.04 23.06
N ASN A 457 -14.47 -5.96 24.05
CA ASN A 457 -13.72 -7.12 24.53
C ASN A 457 -14.49 -7.84 25.64
N GLN A 458 -15.14 -7.09 26.53
CA GLN A 458 -15.96 -7.60 27.63
C GLN A 458 -17.29 -6.84 27.71
N LEU A 459 -18.34 -7.54 28.14
CA LEU A 459 -19.57 -6.90 28.61
C LEU A 459 -19.45 -6.56 30.11
N PRO A 460 -20.20 -5.55 30.61
CA PRO A 460 -20.18 -5.17 32.03
C PRO A 460 -20.49 -6.31 33.00
N GLU A 461 -21.39 -7.24 32.62
CA GLU A 461 -21.83 -8.38 33.42
C GLU A 461 -21.66 -9.72 32.69
N GLY A 462 -21.74 -10.83 33.44
CA GLY A 462 -21.66 -12.21 32.92
C GLY A 462 -20.27 -12.87 33.06
N PRO A 463 -20.07 -14.08 32.50
CA PRO A 463 -18.75 -14.71 32.44
C PRO A 463 -17.73 -13.87 31.68
N LEU A 464 -16.43 -13.97 32.02
CA LEU A 464 -15.38 -13.34 31.24
C LEU A 464 -15.29 -14.01 29.86
N ALA A 465 -15.23 -13.21 28.80
CA ALA A 465 -15.09 -13.69 27.45
C ALA A 465 -13.64 -13.96 27.09
N THR A 466 -13.40 -15.04 26.35
CA THR A 466 -12.12 -15.35 25.70
C THR A 466 -12.15 -15.07 24.20
N GLU A 467 -13.32 -14.71 23.67
CA GLU A 467 -13.56 -14.39 22.27
C GLU A 467 -12.93 -13.05 21.90
N GLN A 468 -12.04 -13.04 20.92
CA GLN A 468 -11.43 -11.83 20.40
C GLN A 468 -12.19 -11.27 19.20
N VAL A 469 -12.08 -9.97 18.93
CA VAL A 469 -12.62 -9.38 17.68
C VAL A 469 -11.94 -9.96 16.45
N ALA A 470 -10.62 -10.13 16.47
CA ALA A 470 -9.91 -10.82 15.40
C ALA A 470 -10.02 -12.35 15.60
N LYS A 471 -10.90 -13.00 14.85
CA LYS A 471 -11.21 -14.43 15.00
C LYS A 471 -10.15 -15.31 14.37
N LYS A 472 -9.71 -16.33 15.09
CA LYS A 472 -8.90 -17.42 14.50
C LYS A 472 -9.78 -18.17 13.50
N VAL A 473 -9.33 -18.22 12.25
CA VAL A 473 -10.02 -18.91 11.16
C VAL A 473 -9.10 -19.91 10.48
N GLU A 474 -9.66 -20.75 9.61
CA GLU A 474 -8.84 -21.53 8.70
C GLU A 474 -8.03 -20.58 7.80
N PRO A 475 -6.70 -20.80 7.66
CA PRO A 475 -5.89 -19.99 6.77
C PRO A 475 -6.45 -19.99 5.34
N PRO A 476 -6.46 -18.85 4.64
CA PRO A 476 -6.84 -18.82 3.24
C PRO A 476 -5.90 -19.72 2.43
N ALA A 477 -6.33 -20.14 1.24
CA ALA A 477 -5.46 -20.86 0.32
C ALA A 477 -4.25 -19.97 -0.05
N PRO A 478 -3.04 -20.54 -0.23
CA PRO A 478 -1.87 -19.77 -0.66
C PRO A 478 -2.19 -18.92 -1.89
N ARG A 479 -1.76 -17.66 -1.89
CA ARG A 479 -1.87 -16.82 -3.08
C ARG A 479 -1.09 -17.54 -4.18
N LYS A 480 -1.75 -17.88 -5.30
CA LYS A 480 -1.02 -18.25 -6.51
C LYS A 480 -0.12 -17.08 -6.86
N ASN A 481 1.14 -17.32 -7.22
CA ASN A 481 2.05 -16.24 -7.59
C ASN A 481 1.38 -15.42 -8.71
N GLU A 482 0.94 -14.20 -8.40
CA GLU A 482 0.19 -13.34 -9.32
C GLU A 482 1.02 -12.97 -10.55
N ASN A 483 2.34 -13.15 -10.50
CA ASN A 483 3.27 -12.93 -11.60
C ASN A 483 3.48 -14.17 -12.47
N GLU A 484 3.00 -15.36 -12.09
CA GLU A 484 3.18 -16.58 -12.90
C GLU A 484 2.51 -16.41 -14.27
N GLY A 485 3.30 -16.64 -15.34
CA GLY A 485 2.90 -16.50 -16.73
C GLY A 485 2.91 -15.07 -17.29
N TRP A 486 3.13 -14.03 -16.47
CA TRP A 486 3.20 -12.65 -16.95
C TRP A 486 4.58 -12.30 -17.51
N LEU A 487 4.58 -11.63 -18.65
CA LEU A 487 5.72 -10.97 -19.27
C LEU A 487 5.60 -9.47 -18.99
N THR A 488 6.60 -8.88 -18.34
CA THR A 488 6.58 -7.45 -17.96
C THR A 488 7.33 -6.63 -19.01
N LEU A 489 6.60 -5.95 -19.89
CA LEU A 489 7.12 -5.16 -21.01
C LEU A 489 7.64 -3.77 -20.60
N THR A 490 7.63 -3.47 -19.31
CA THR A 490 8.22 -2.26 -18.70
C THR A 490 9.36 -2.58 -17.73
N TRP A 491 9.88 -3.80 -17.73
CA TRP A 491 10.99 -4.21 -16.86
C TRP A 491 12.34 -3.91 -17.52
N GLY A 492 13.37 -3.65 -16.70
CA GLY A 492 14.71 -3.33 -17.20
C GLY A 492 14.77 -2.03 -18.01
N ASP A 493 15.42 -2.06 -19.17
CA ASP A 493 15.35 -0.95 -20.13
C ASP A 493 14.05 -1.05 -20.94
N ALA A 494 13.01 -0.46 -20.35
CA ALA A 494 11.63 -0.57 -20.80
C ALA A 494 11.40 -0.16 -22.25
N LEU A 495 12.30 0.61 -22.87
CA LEU A 495 12.17 1.06 -24.26
C LEU A 495 12.70 0.03 -25.28
N ASN A 496 13.60 -0.88 -24.87
CA ASN A 496 14.25 -1.82 -25.81
C ASN A 496 13.32 -2.87 -26.41
N VAL A 497 12.12 -3.05 -25.86
CA VAL A 497 11.12 -4.00 -26.36
C VAL A 497 10.09 -3.35 -27.29
N TRP A 498 10.28 -2.06 -27.59
CA TRP A 498 9.38 -1.26 -28.41
C TRP A 498 10.12 -0.48 -29.51
N GLU A 499 9.44 -0.27 -30.63
CA GLU A 499 9.68 0.89 -31.49
C GLU A 499 9.21 2.14 -30.71
N SER A 500 10.15 2.86 -30.11
CA SER A 500 9.86 3.87 -29.08
C SER A 500 10.28 5.30 -29.44
N GLU A 501 10.48 5.60 -30.72
CA GLU A 501 10.84 6.96 -31.15
C GLU A 501 9.77 7.97 -30.69
N GLY A 502 10.17 9.04 -30.00
CA GLY A 502 9.25 10.02 -29.42
C GLY A 502 8.77 9.71 -27.99
N TRP A 503 9.14 8.55 -27.44
CA TRP A 503 8.84 8.14 -26.08
C TRP A 503 10.09 8.19 -25.18
N GLU A 504 9.89 8.50 -23.90
CA GLU A 504 10.96 8.47 -22.89
C GLU A 504 10.53 7.75 -21.61
N LEU A 505 11.50 7.16 -20.91
CA LEU A 505 11.33 6.63 -19.55
C LEU A 505 11.69 7.73 -18.54
N CYS A 506 10.71 8.19 -17.76
CA CYS A 506 10.88 9.32 -16.84
C CYS A 506 9.97 9.21 -15.60
N ALA A 507 10.09 10.18 -14.69
CA ALA A 507 9.04 10.46 -13.70
C ALA A 507 8.04 11.46 -14.27
N VAL A 508 6.76 11.28 -13.96
CA VAL A 508 5.66 12.05 -14.54
C VAL A 508 4.72 12.57 -13.46
N GLN A 509 4.30 13.82 -13.61
CA GLN A 509 3.30 14.46 -12.75
C GLN A 509 2.45 15.45 -13.56
N ALA A 510 1.35 15.90 -12.96
CA ALA A 510 0.53 16.98 -13.52
C ALA A 510 1.39 18.24 -13.73
N ASN A 511 1.25 18.89 -14.88
CA ASN A 511 1.86 20.20 -15.10
C ASN A 511 0.95 21.30 -14.55
N PRO A 512 1.36 22.02 -13.49
CA PRO A 512 0.51 23.04 -12.87
C PRO A 512 0.22 24.23 -13.80
N ASP A 513 1.11 24.50 -14.76
CA ASP A 513 1.00 25.63 -15.69
C ASP A 513 0.22 25.26 -16.97
N ASN A 514 0.15 23.97 -17.31
CA ASN A 514 -0.57 23.48 -18.47
C ASN A 514 -1.18 22.09 -18.19
N PRO A 515 -2.43 22.02 -17.68
CA PRO A 515 -3.09 20.76 -17.36
C PRO A 515 -3.29 19.80 -18.55
N SER A 516 -3.13 20.27 -19.78
CA SER A 516 -3.20 19.44 -20.99
C SER A 516 -1.86 18.81 -21.40
N ALA A 517 -0.81 18.98 -20.58
CA ALA A 517 0.50 18.36 -20.78
C ALA A 517 1.05 17.80 -19.47
N PHE A 518 2.04 16.91 -19.57
CA PHE A 518 2.78 16.42 -18.42
C PHE A 518 3.99 17.29 -18.08
N LEU A 519 4.38 17.26 -16.80
CA LEU A 519 5.69 17.69 -16.34
C LEU A 519 6.54 16.45 -16.10
N THR A 520 7.63 16.30 -16.85
CA THR A 520 8.54 15.15 -16.72
C THR A 520 9.86 15.53 -16.06
N THR A 521 10.37 14.62 -15.22
CA THR A 521 11.66 14.76 -14.54
C THR A 521 12.45 13.46 -14.64
N VAL A 522 13.73 13.48 -14.26
CA VAL A 522 14.56 12.27 -14.27
C VAL A 522 13.95 11.23 -13.32
N GLY A 523 13.60 10.05 -13.86
CA GLY A 523 12.99 8.97 -13.11
C GLY A 523 12.75 7.75 -13.99
N ASN A 524 12.03 6.75 -13.47
CA ASN A 524 11.71 5.50 -14.16
C ASN A 524 10.29 5.01 -13.85
N SER A 525 9.37 5.92 -13.51
CA SER A 525 8.01 5.53 -13.11
C SER A 525 7.07 5.34 -14.30
N ALA A 526 7.37 5.92 -15.47
CA ALA A 526 6.49 5.84 -16.64
C ALA A 526 7.24 5.98 -17.98
N ILE A 527 6.67 5.37 -19.03
CA ILE A 527 7.00 5.65 -20.43
C ILE A 527 6.01 6.72 -20.94
N VAL A 528 6.53 7.84 -21.46
CA VAL A 528 5.74 9.04 -21.81
C VAL A 528 6.07 9.52 -23.23
N ASN A 529 5.06 9.87 -24.04
CA ASN A 529 5.23 10.38 -25.41
C ASN A 529 5.22 11.92 -25.50
N ASN A 530 6.17 12.57 -24.84
CA ASN A 530 6.28 14.04 -24.83
C ASN A 530 7.39 14.59 -25.77
N LYS A 531 8.11 13.71 -26.49
CA LYS A 531 9.29 14.07 -27.31
C LYS A 531 9.12 13.85 -28.82
N GLY A 532 7.98 13.33 -29.26
CA GLY A 532 7.63 13.12 -30.67
C GLY A 532 6.33 12.34 -30.83
N GLN A 533 5.51 12.69 -31.83
CA GLN A 533 4.22 12.04 -32.11
C GLN A 533 4.39 10.80 -32.98
N LYS A 534 4.88 9.70 -32.40
CA LYS A 534 4.84 8.37 -33.01
C LYS A 534 4.25 7.37 -32.02
N ASP A 535 3.69 6.30 -32.54
CA ASP A 535 3.08 5.25 -31.71
C ASP A 535 4.16 4.35 -31.10
N LEU A 536 3.93 3.88 -29.87
CA LEU A 536 4.79 2.90 -29.20
C LEU A 536 4.34 1.50 -29.63
N ARG A 537 5.19 0.78 -30.37
CA ARG A 537 4.82 -0.51 -30.95
C ARG A 537 5.75 -1.61 -30.46
N SER A 538 5.22 -2.72 -29.96
CA SER A 538 6.06 -3.82 -29.48
C SER A 538 6.77 -4.53 -30.63
N TYR A 539 8.02 -4.95 -30.42
CA TYR A 539 8.67 -5.88 -31.35
C TYR A 539 8.04 -7.28 -31.30
N ALA A 540 7.59 -7.70 -30.12
CA ALA A 540 6.92 -8.97 -29.91
C ALA A 540 5.51 -8.98 -30.52
N SER A 541 5.07 -10.16 -30.95
CA SER A 541 3.71 -10.40 -31.45
C SER A 541 2.93 -11.34 -30.53
N PHE A 542 1.67 -11.00 -30.30
CA PHE A 542 0.76 -11.62 -29.34
C PHE A 542 -0.48 -12.17 -30.02
N GLY A 543 -1.01 -13.27 -29.50
CA GLY A 543 -2.28 -13.88 -29.89
C GLY A 543 -3.32 -13.70 -28.78
N ASP A 544 -3.78 -14.81 -28.18
CA ASP A 544 -4.68 -14.74 -27.03
C ASP A 544 -3.93 -14.37 -25.76
N ILE A 545 -4.29 -13.26 -25.13
CA ILE A 545 -3.60 -12.72 -23.96
C ILE A 545 -4.58 -12.18 -22.93
N GLU A 546 -4.22 -12.32 -21.67
CA GLU A 546 -4.56 -11.39 -20.62
C GLU A 546 -3.54 -10.25 -20.65
N PHE A 547 -4.00 -9.01 -20.52
CA PHE A 547 -3.15 -7.84 -20.48
C PHE A 547 -3.46 -7.00 -19.25
N ARG A 548 -2.44 -6.27 -18.80
CA ARG A 548 -2.51 -5.30 -17.71
C ARG A 548 -1.62 -4.13 -18.06
N PHE A 549 -2.05 -2.91 -17.78
CA PHE A 549 -1.18 -1.74 -17.79
C PHE A 549 -1.77 -0.63 -16.93
N ASN A 550 -0.91 0.25 -16.44
CA ASN A 550 -1.31 1.50 -15.82
C ASN A 550 -1.22 2.62 -16.86
N VAL A 551 -2.21 3.50 -16.85
CA VAL A 551 -2.25 4.69 -17.70
C VAL A 551 -2.61 5.91 -16.88
N MET A 552 -1.98 7.03 -17.22
CA MET A 552 -2.38 8.37 -16.83
C MET A 552 -2.50 9.23 -18.10
N LEU A 553 -3.55 10.04 -18.17
CA LEU A 553 -3.78 11.00 -19.25
C LEU A 553 -3.74 12.43 -18.71
N PRO A 554 -3.27 13.41 -19.48
CA PRO A 554 -3.47 14.81 -19.15
C PRO A 554 -4.92 15.24 -19.45
N LYS A 555 -5.29 16.45 -19.06
CA LYS A 555 -6.63 16.98 -19.34
C LYS A 555 -6.88 17.07 -20.85
N GLY A 556 -7.94 16.41 -21.33
CA GLY A 556 -8.25 16.28 -22.75
C GLY A 556 -7.34 15.30 -23.51
N GLY A 557 -6.59 14.46 -22.80
CA GLY A 557 -5.71 13.45 -23.40
C GLY A 557 -6.47 12.45 -24.27
N ASN A 558 -5.82 11.99 -25.33
CA ASN A 558 -6.35 11.03 -26.29
C ASN A 558 -5.23 10.10 -26.77
N SER A 559 -5.41 8.81 -26.53
CA SER A 559 -4.55 7.71 -26.92
C SER A 559 -5.42 6.46 -27.10
N GLY A 560 -4.79 5.32 -27.38
CA GLY A 560 -5.47 4.03 -27.52
C GLY A 560 -4.47 2.89 -27.40
N LEU A 561 -4.91 1.79 -26.81
CA LEU A 561 -4.21 0.51 -26.87
C LEU A 561 -4.79 -0.31 -28.03
N TYR A 562 -3.95 -0.63 -29.01
CA TYR A 562 -4.26 -1.53 -30.10
C TYR A 562 -3.68 -2.93 -29.83
N LEU A 563 -4.57 -3.91 -29.73
CA LEU A 563 -4.22 -5.32 -29.69
C LEU A 563 -3.99 -5.78 -31.12
N MET A 564 -2.84 -6.41 -31.37
CA MET A 564 -2.42 -6.90 -32.69
C MET A 564 -2.37 -5.81 -33.77
N ASP A 565 -2.19 -4.55 -33.37
CA ASP A 565 -2.23 -3.36 -34.23
C ASP A 565 -3.58 -3.13 -34.94
N ARG A 566 -4.67 -3.73 -34.41
CA ARG A 566 -5.96 -3.86 -35.11
C ARG A 566 -7.18 -3.55 -34.28
N TYR A 567 -7.15 -3.88 -32.99
CA TYR A 567 -8.31 -3.79 -32.13
C TYR A 567 -8.06 -2.79 -31.02
N GLU A 568 -8.78 -1.67 -31.05
CA GLU A 568 -8.53 -0.49 -30.24
C GLU A 568 -9.39 -0.49 -28.98
N LEU A 569 -8.70 -0.41 -27.86
CA LEU A 569 -9.23 0.01 -26.58
C LEU A 569 -8.92 1.50 -26.40
N GLU A 570 -9.96 2.33 -26.33
CA GLU A 570 -9.87 3.78 -26.34
C GLU A 570 -9.37 4.33 -25.00
N LEU A 571 -8.38 5.22 -25.02
CA LEU A 571 -7.79 5.86 -23.83
C LEU A 571 -7.96 7.37 -23.94
N VAL A 572 -9.15 7.85 -23.59
CA VAL A 572 -9.55 9.25 -23.69
C VAL A 572 -9.99 9.82 -22.34
N ASP A 573 -9.76 11.11 -22.10
CA ASP A 573 -10.30 11.85 -20.94
C ASP A 573 -11.83 12.07 -21.06
N ASP A 574 -12.58 10.97 -21.18
CA ASP A 574 -14.04 10.89 -21.13
C ASP A 574 -14.45 9.53 -20.58
N TRP A 575 -15.08 9.52 -19.41
CA TRP A 575 -15.51 8.29 -18.75
C TRP A 575 -16.48 7.44 -19.58
N GLN A 576 -17.23 8.04 -20.52
CA GLN A 576 -18.18 7.32 -21.37
C GLN A 576 -17.50 6.48 -22.45
N GLN A 577 -16.23 6.75 -22.72
CA GLN A 577 -15.45 6.18 -23.81
C GLN A 577 -14.18 5.50 -23.30
N PHE A 578 -13.62 5.95 -22.18
CA PHE A 578 -12.39 5.40 -21.60
C PHE A 578 -12.48 3.89 -21.33
N ALA A 579 -11.52 3.15 -21.85
CA ALA A 579 -11.49 1.68 -21.93
C ALA A 579 -12.66 1.05 -22.71
N GLY A 580 -13.24 1.79 -23.65
CA GLY A 580 -14.22 1.31 -24.63
C GLY A 580 -13.54 0.65 -25.82
N ILE A 581 -14.25 -0.26 -26.50
CA ILE A 581 -13.79 -0.90 -27.74
C ILE A 581 -14.39 -0.12 -28.90
N VAL A 582 -13.54 0.59 -29.63
CA VAL A 582 -13.96 1.59 -30.64
C VAL A 582 -14.89 0.96 -31.68
N GLY A 583 -16.06 1.56 -31.89
CA GLY A 583 -17.06 1.10 -32.85
C GLY A 583 -17.80 -0.20 -32.47
N VAL A 584 -17.50 -0.78 -31.30
CA VAL A 584 -18.13 -2.03 -30.83
C VAL A 584 -18.89 -1.84 -29.53
N LYS A 585 -18.24 -1.33 -28.47
CA LYS A 585 -18.84 -1.29 -27.13
C LYS A 585 -18.19 -0.29 -26.19
N ASN A 586 -19.01 0.57 -25.58
CA ASN A 586 -18.58 1.52 -24.56
C ASN A 586 -18.59 0.90 -23.14
N PRO A 587 -17.80 1.46 -22.19
CA PRO A 587 -17.83 1.05 -20.78
C PRO A 587 -19.20 1.27 -20.14
N ARG A 588 -19.60 0.38 -19.22
CA ARG A 588 -20.91 0.44 -18.53
C ARG A 588 -20.91 1.19 -17.19
N ALA A 589 -19.74 1.53 -16.65
CA ALA A 589 -19.61 2.10 -15.31
C ALA A 589 -18.64 3.29 -15.30
N LYS A 590 -18.96 4.31 -14.50
CA LYS A 590 -18.11 5.48 -14.30
C LYS A 590 -17.00 5.17 -13.29
N VAL A 591 -15.86 4.70 -13.78
CA VAL A 591 -14.69 4.37 -12.96
C VAL A 591 -13.53 5.36 -13.15
N TRP A 592 -13.43 5.98 -14.34
CA TRP A 592 -12.49 7.06 -14.62
C TRP A 592 -12.62 8.18 -13.58
N ARG A 593 -11.53 8.46 -12.85
CA ARG A 593 -11.48 9.48 -11.77
C ARG A 593 -11.15 10.86 -12.33
N GLY A 594 -10.44 10.92 -13.45
CA GLY A 594 -10.11 12.16 -14.14
C GLY A 594 -8.67 12.17 -14.65
N PRO A 595 -8.27 13.23 -15.35
CA PRO A 595 -6.90 13.39 -15.81
C PRO A 595 -5.93 13.49 -14.61
N HIS A 596 -4.69 13.07 -14.83
CA HIS A 596 -3.60 13.04 -13.85
C HIS A 596 -3.73 12.02 -12.71
N ASP A 597 -4.81 11.24 -12.68
CA ASP A 597 -4.88 10.04 -11.85
C ASP A 597 -4.35 8.84 -12.63
N TRP A 598 -3.63 7.96 -11.92
CA TRP A 598 -3.28 6.64 -12.44
C TRP A 598 -4.50 5.72 -12.40
N HIS A 599 -4.70 4.98 -13.49
CA HIS A 599 -5.71 3.93 -13.59
C HIS A 599 -5.06 2.63 -14.04
N THR A 600 -5.41 1.51 -13.39
CA THR A 600 -5.02 0.17 -13.83
C THR A 600 -6.09 -0.39 -14.75
N ILE A 601 -5.70 -0.78 -15.96
CA ILE A 601 -6.54 -1.45 -16.93
C ILE A 601 -6.12 -2.92 -17.00
N THR A 602 -7.09 -3.83 -16.91
CA THR A 602 -6.91 -5.26 -17.16
C THR A 602 -7.92 -5.74 -18.18
N GLY A 603 -7.60 -6.84 -18.87
CA GLY A 603 -8.54 -7.44 -19.81
C GLY A 603 -8.02 -8.72 -20.45
N ARG A 604 -8.92 -9.45 -21.09
CA ARG A 604 -8.61 -10.65 -21.87
C ARG A 604 -8.94 -10.40 -23.33
N PHE A 605 -8.03 -10.73 -24.22
CA PHE A 605 -8.16 -10.61 -25.65
C PHE A 605 -7.94 -11.97 -26.31
N PHE A 606 -8.84 -12.33 -27.22
CA PHE A 606 -8.79 -13.55 -28.02
C PHE A 606 -8.63 -13.16 -29.49
N ALA A 607 -7.57 -13.62 -30.14
CA ALA A 607 -7.26 -13.35 -31.53
C ALA A 607 -8.26 -14.05 -32.49
N PRO A 608 -8.46 -13.55 -33.71
CA PRO A 608 -9.30 -14.24 -34.69
C PRO A 608 -8.66 -15.58 -35.10
N ARG A 609 -9.49 -16.55 -35.50
CA ARG A 609 -9.03 -17.89 -35.90
C ARG A 609 -9.23 -18.12 -37.39
N PHE A 610 -8.34 -18.88 -37.98
CA PHE A 610 -8.35 -19.22 -39.41
C PHE A 610 -8.21 -20.73 -39.61
N ASP A 611 -8.80 -21.26 -40.68
CA ASP A 611 -8.55 -22.63 -41.12
C ASP A 611 -7.21 -22.76 -41.86
N ARG A 612 -6.86 -23.98 -42.28
CA ARG A 612 -5.61 -24.24 -43.04
C ARG A 612 -5.57 -23.58 -44.41
N ALA A 613 -6.70 -23.19 -44.97
CA ALA A 613 -6.80 -22.47 -46.24
C ALA A 613 -6.74 -20.94 -46.04
N GLY A 614 -6.62 -20.46 -44.79
CA GLY A 614 -6.57 -19.05 -44.45
C GLY A 614 -7.94 -18.38 -44.33
N ASN A 615 -9.04 -19.13 -44.36
CA ASN A 615 -10.38 -18.57 -44.18
C ASN A 615 -10.65 -18.32 -42.69
N LYS A 616 -11.25 -17.18 -42.36
CA LYS A 616 -11.63 -16.86 -40.98
C LYS A 616 -12.75 -17.77 -40.49
N ILE A 617 -12.55 -18.38 -39.32
CA ILE A 617 -13.51 -19.28 -38.66
C ILE A 617 -13.98 -18.77 -37.30
N LYS A 618 -13.32 -17.76 -36.71
CA LYS A 618 -13.75 -17.11 -35.47
C LYS A 618 -13.28 -15.65 -35.44
N ASN A 619 -14.13 -14.75 -34.97
CA ASN A 619 -13.79 -13.33 -34.76
C ASN A 619 -12.88 -13.14 -33.55
N ALA A 620 -12.20 -11.99 -33.50
CA ALA A 620 -11.54 -11.53 -32.29
C ALA A 620 -12.56 -11.18 -31.21
N ARG A 621 -12.15 -11.21 -29.94
CA ARG A 621 -13.05 -10.94 -28.82
C ARG A 621 -12.28 -10.40 -27.62
N PHE A 622 -12.87 -9.40 -26.97
CA PHE A 622 -12.46 -8.94 -25.65
C PHE A 622 -13.38 -9.54 -24.58
N GLU A 623 -12.82 -9.90 -23.43
CA GLU A 623 -13.53 -10.31 -22.23
C GLU A 623 -12.96 -9.60 -21.00
N ASP A 624 -13.83 -9.34 -20.02
CA ASP A 624 -13.52 -8.80 -18.70
C ASP A 624 -12.55 -7.61 -18.72
N ILE A 625 -12.88 -6.57 -19.49
CA ILE A 625 -12.17 -5.30 -19.40
C ILE A 625 -12.53 -4.65 -18.07
N GLU A 626 -11.53 -4.37 -17.25
CA GLU A 626 -11.67 -3.72 -15.96
C GLU A 626 -10.88 -2.43 -15.88
N ILE A 627 -11.40 -1.48 -15.12
CA ILE A 627 -10.68 -0.30 -14.65
C ILE A 627 -10.63 -0.40 -13.13
N ASP A 628 -9.44 -0.33 -12.53
CA ASP A 628 -9.24 -0.39 -11.07
C ASP A 628 -10.04 -1.52 -10.38
N SER A 629 -9.99 -2.72 -10.98
CA SER A 629 -10.71 -3.93 -10.53
C SER A 629 -12.25 -3.92 -10.68
N VAL A 630 -12.80 -2.97 -11.44
CA VAL A 630 -14.23 -2.90 -11.77
C VAL A 630 -14.46 -3.27 -13.22
N VAL A 631 -15.18 -4.36 -13.48
CA VAL A 631 -15.53 -4.82 -14.84
C VAL A 631 -16.44 -3.82 -15.56
N VAL A 632 -15.89 -3.14 -16.56
CA VAL A 632 -16.59 -2.18 -17.42
C VAL A 632 -17.10 -2.78 -18.73
N ILE A 633 -16.47 -3.85 -19.24
CA ILE A 633 -16.97 -4.65 -20.37
C ILE A 633 -16.76 -6.14 -20.08
N GLN A 634 -17.86 -6.89 -19.91
CA GLN A 634 -17.77 -8.34 -19.67
C GLN A 634 -17.30 -9.13 -20.90
N SER A 635 -17.84 -8.82 -22.09
CA SER A 635 -17.52 -9.50 -23.35
C SER A 635 -17.94 -8.62 -24.52
N ALA A 636 -17.14 -8.66 -25.59
CA ALA A 636 -17.42 -8.00 -26.87
C ALA A 636 -16.70 -8.73 -28.01
N GLU A 637 -17.43 -9.13 -29.05
CA GLU A 637 -16.88 -9.75 -30.26
C GLU A 637 -16.66 -8.69 -31.34
N CYS A 638 -15.52 -8.73 -32.02
CA CYS A 638 -15.11 -7.77 -33.04
C CYS A 638 -15.15 -8.44 -34.43
N PRO A 639 -16.14 -8.12 -35.30
CA PRO A 639 -16.26 -8.73 -36.62
C PRO A 639 -15.08 -8.47 -37.56
N GLY A 640 -14.27 -7.46 -37.27
CA GLY A 640 -13.04 -7.09 -37.97
C GLY A 640 -12.25 -6.05 -37.16
N PRO A 641 -11.15 -5.51 -37.71
CA PRO A 641 -10.37 -4.44 -37.08
C PRO A 641 -11.25 -3.24 -36.70
N THR A 642 -10.87 -2.54 -35.64
CA THR A 642 -11.64 -1.41 -35.08
C THR A 642 -10.81 -0.13 -35.08
N GLY A 643 -11.48 1.01 -35.08
CA GLY A 643 -10.82 2.32 -34.96
C GLY A 643 -9.76 2.55 -36.04
N GLY A 644 -8.58 3.03 -35.64
CA GLY A 644 -7.43 3.25 -36.54
C GLY A 644 -6.56 2.01 -36.81
N GLY A 645 -7.11 0.80 -36.70
CA GLY A 645 -6.38 -0.46 -36.84
C GLY A 645 -6.01 -0.83 -38.28
N LEU A 646 -4.98 -1.66 -38.45
CA LEU A 646 -4.55 -2.14 -39.76
C LEU A 646 -5.62 -3.01 -40.46
N GLU A 647 -5.70 -2.90 -41.79
CA GLU A 647 -6.52 -3.79 -42.61
C GLU A 647 -5.98 -5.24 -42.64
N GLY A 648 -6.90 -6.20 -42.78
CA GLY A 648 -6.60 -7.64 -42.86
C GLY A 648 -6.28 -8.25 -41.50
N GLU A 649 -7.01 -9.30 -41.10
CA GLU A 649 -6.83 -9.96 -39.80
C GLU A 649 -5.71 -11.02 -39.83
N THR A 650 -5.05 -11.22 -38.69
CA THR A 650 -3.98 -12.20 -38.47
C THR A 650 -4.22 -12.92 -37.15
N SER A 651 -3.55 -14.03 -36.90
CA SER A 651 -3.60 -14.77 -35.62
C SER A 651 -2.61 -14.26 -34.57
N PHE A 652 -1.58 -13.51 -34.98
CA PHE A 652 -0.60 -12.86 -34.10
C PHE A 652 -0.23 -11.45 -34.60
N GLY A 653 -0.04 -10.50 -33.69
CA GLY A 653 0.42 -9.15 -34.02
C GLY A 653 0.87 -8.35 -32.80
N PRO A 654 1.51 -7.19 -32.99
CA PRO A 654 2.10 -6.43 -31.89
C PRO A 654 1.07 -5.67 -31.06
N LEU A 655 1.44 -5.28 -29.84
CA LEU A 655 0.77 -4.20 -29.13
C LEU A 655 1.18 -2.86 -29.73
N ARG A 656 0.24 -1.94 -29.84
CA ARG A 656 0.54 -0.54 -30.19
C ARG A 656 -0.19 0.40 -29.25
N PHE A 657 0.53 1.29 -28.59
CA PHE A 657 -0.06 2.44 -27.92
C PHE A 657 0.04 3.66 -28.83
N GLN A 658 -1.10 4.30 -29.07
CA GLN A 658 -1.18 5.46 -29.94
C GLN A 658 -0.53 6.67 -29.26
N GLY A 659 0.52 7.23 -29.87
CA GLY A 659 1.21 8.43 -29.39
C GLY A 659 0.99 9.65 -30.28
N THR A 660 0.23 9.49 -31.36
CA THR A 660 0.01 10.50 -32.41
C THR A 660 -1.14 11.48 -32.12
N MET A 661 -2.02 11.18 -31.17
CA MET A 661 -3.24 11.97 -30.90
C MET A 661 -3.19 12.82 -29.61
N GLY A 662 -2.25 12.54 -28.71
CA GLY A 662 -2.12 13.23 -27.43
C GLY A 662 -1.09 12.56 -26.52
N GLU A 663 -0.69 13.24 -25.44
CA GLU A 663 0.23 12.65 -24.45
C GLU A 663 -0.48 11.60 -23.60
N ALA A 664 0.24 10.54 -23.24
CA ALA A 664 -0.14 9.49 -22.32
C ALA A 664 1.11 9.05 -21.55
N ALA A 665 0.92 8.69 -20.29
CA ALA A 665 1.94 8.06 -19.48
C ALA A 665 1.53 6.62 -19.18
N LEU A 666 2.43 5.68 -19.47
CA LEU A 666 2.20 4.25 -19.35
C LEU A 666 3.16 3.64 -18.32
N ALA A 667 2.67 2.73 -17.49
CA ALA A 667 3.48 1.97 -16.55
C ALA A 667 2.95 0.54 -16.41
N ASP A 668 3.74 -0.35 -15.81
CA ASP A 668 3.32 -1.72 -15.47
C ASP A 668 2.66 -2.49 -16.63
N ILE A 669 3.19 -2.35 -17.86
CA ILE A 669 2.63 -3.05 -19.02
C ILE A 669 3.01 -4.53 -18.91
N ARG A 670 2.01 -5.38 -18.76
CA ARG A 670 2.18 -6.82 -18.66
C ARG A 670 1.24 -7.54 -19.61
N VAL A 671 1.70 -8.67 -20.11
CA VAL A 671 0.89 -9.61 -20.89
C VAL A 671 1.13 -11.02 -20.40
N ARG A 672 0.07 -11.81 -20.31
CA ARG A 672 0.13 -13.23 -20.01
C ARG A 672 -0.72 -13.96 -21.05
N PRO A 673 -0.27 -15.02 -21.70
CA PRO A 673 -1.12 -15.73 -22.64
C PRO A 673 -2.32 -16.35 -21.95
N LEU A 674 -3.42 -16.42 -22.68
CA LEU A 674 -4.53 -17.27 -22.28
C LEU A 674 -4.17 -18.69 -22.72
N TYR A 675 -3.80 -19.52 -21.75
CA TYR A 675 -3.34 -20.88 -21.97
C TYR A 675 -4.36 -21.70 -22.78
N ASP A 676 -3.85 -22.36 -23.82
CA ASP A 676 -4.36 -23.65 -24.32
C ASP A 676 -3.25 -24.66 -23.98
N PRO A 677 -3.50 -25.71 -23.17
CA PRO A 677 -2.44 -26.64 -22.78
C PRO A 677 -1.78 -27.24 -24.02
N VAL A 678 -0.44 -27.16 -24.10
CA VAL A 678 0.31 -27.81 -25.18
C VAL A 678 0.01 -29.30 -25.10
N ASN A 679 -0.64 -29.85 -26.12
CA ASN A 679 -0.76 -31.29 -26.22
C ASN A 679 0.63 -31.86 -26.58
N LEU A 680 1.27 -32.48 -25.59
CA LEU A 680 2.57 -33.11 -25.71
C LEU A 680 2.50 -34.53 -26.32
N ASP A 681 1.31 -35.00 -26.73
CA ASP A 681 1.16 -36.24 -27.51
C ASP A 681 2.02 -36.18 -28.79
N GLY A 682 2.92 -37.16 -28.93
CA GLY A 682 3.83 -37.26 -30.07
C GLY A 682 5.12 -36.43 -29.95
N TRP A 683 5.37 -35.81 -28.80
CA TRP A 683 6.67 -35.17 -28.51
C TRP A 683 7.66 -36.16 -27.87
N ASN A 684 8.95 -35.97 -28.13
CA ASN A 684 10.04 -36.78 -27.59
C ASN A 684 10.71 -36.05 -26.42
N PRO A 685 10.85 -36.67 -25.24
CA PRO A 685 11.52 -36.04 -24.10
C PRO A 685 13.03 -35.92 -24.31
N ILE A 686 13.64 -34.90 -23.72
CA ILE A 686 15.10 -34.71 -23.68
C ILE A 686 15.57 -34.95 -22.25
N ASN A 687 16.41 -35.97 -22.06
CA ASN A 687 16.81 -36.44 -20.72
C ASN A 687 17.85 -35.55 -20.02
N SER A 688 18.56 -34.69 -20.77
CA SER A 688 19.52 -33.74 -20.22
C SER A 688 19.54 -32.46 -21.05
N PRO A 689 19.29 -31.28 -20.46
CA PRO A 689 19.33 -30.00 -21.19
C PRO A 689 20.75 -29.57 -21.59
N PHE A 690 21.77 -30.16 -20.98
CA PHE A 690 23.18 -29.81 -21.18
C PHE A 690 23.87 -30.68 -22.23
N GLU A 691 23.22 -31.73 -22.71
CA GLU A 691 23.70 -32.51 -23.85
C GLU A 691 23.46 -31.75 -25.16
N LYS A 692 24.41 -31.84 -26.10
CA LYS A 692 24.23 -31.26 -27.43
C LYS A 692 23.21 -32.07 -28.22
N LEU A 693 22.02 -31.51 -28.42
CA LEU A 693 20.98 -32.11 -29.25
C LEU A 693 21.18 -31.67 -30.70
N LYS A 694 21.42 -32.62 -31.61
CA LYS A 694 21.49 -32.35 -33.05
C LYS A 694 20.14 -32.66 -33.69
N ILE A 695 19.43 -31.63 -34.15
CA ILE A 695 18.18 -31.78 -34.89
C ILE A 695 18.42 -31.45 -36.37
N GLU A 696 17.92 -32.30 -37.27
CA GLU A 696 17.99 -32.10 -38.72
C GLU A 696 16.58 -31.88 -39.28
N GLY A 697 16.40 -30.86 -40.13
CA GLY A 697 15.09 -30.52 -40.71
C GLY A 697 14.24 -29.63 -39.81
N ASP A 698 12.94 -29.53 -40.13
CA ASP A 698 12.00 -28.70 -39.40
C ASP A 698 11.64 -29.35 -38.05
N PHE A 699 11.59 -28.55 -36.99
CA PHE A 699 11.38 -29.04 -35.63
C PHE A 699 10.70 -28.02 -34.72
N GLU A 700 10.13 -28.55 -33.65
CA GLU A 700 9.68 -27.77 -32.50
C GLU A 700 10.36 -28.30 -31.23
N LEU A 701 10.76 -27.39 -30.35
CA LEU A 701 11.26 -27.67 -29.01
C LEU A 701 10.40 -26.89 -28.03
N HIS A 702 10.02 -27.53 -26.93
CA HIS A 702 9.22 -26.98 -25.87
C HIS A 702 9.95 -27.21 -24.54
N ALA A 703 10.00 -26.20 -23.69
CA ALA A 703 10.55 -26.31 -22.36
C ALA A 703 9.76 -25.46 -21.36
N ARG A 704 9.54 -25.98 -20.16
CA ARG A 704 9.05 -25.19 -19.03
C ARG A 704 10.21 -24.90 -18.09
N LEU A 705 10.59 -23.63 -18.01
CA LEU A 705 11.83 -23.15 -17.39
C LEU A 705 11.52 -22.24 -16.20
N LYS A 706 12.42 -22.21 -15.22
CA LYS A 706 12.48 -21.19 -14.16
C LYS A 706 13.93 -20.79 -13.99
N ILE A 707 14.20 -19.48 -13.96
CA ILE A 707 15.55 -18.94 -13.82
C ILE A 707 15.69 -18.16 -12.52
N GLY A 708 16.74 -18.39 -11.75
CA GLY A 708 17.11 -17.59 -10.58
C GLY A 708 17.84 -16.29 -10.97
N GLU A 709 18.26 -15.49 -10.00
CA GLU A 709 19.00 -14.24 -10.23
C GLU A 709 20.35 -14.48 -10.93
N GLY A 710 20.42 -14.27 -12.25
CA GLY A 710 21.63 -14.52 -13.04
C GLY A 710 21.37 -14.50 -14.55
N VAL A 711 22.36 -14.96 -15.33
CA VAL A 711 22.24 -15.10 -16.80
C VAL A 711 22.36 -16.57 -17.22
N SER A 712 21.35 -17.07 -17.92
CA SER A 712 21.35 -18.37 -18.60
C SER A 712 21.33 -18.17 -20.12
N GLU A 713 21.90 -19.09 -20.88
CA GLU A 713 21.98 -19.00 -22.34
C GLU A 713 21.58 -20.33 -22.99
N LEU A 714 20.72 -20.30 -24.00
CA LEU A 714 20.49 -21.43 -24.92
C LEU A 714 21.26 -21.18 -26.21
N LYS A 715 22.24 -22.03 -26.50
CA LYS A 715 22.98 -22.00 -27.76
C LYS A 715 22.24 -22.78 -28.82
N ILE A 716 22.15 -22.18 -30.00
CA ILE A 716 21.58 -22.75 -31.21
C ILE A 716 22.63 -22.52 -32.31
N GLY A 717 23.64 -23.38 -32.34
CA GLY A 717 24.75 -23.28 -33.30
C GLY A 717 25.63 -22.09 -33.01
N GLU A 718 25.76 -21.19 -33.99
CA GLU A 718 26.45 -19.91 -33.84
C GLU A 718 25.57 -18.83 -33.18
N HIS A 719 24.30 -19.12 -32.92
CA HIS A 719 23.35 -18.19 -32.32
C HIS A 719 23.10 -18.51 -30.85
N SER A 720 22.58 -17.54 -30.09
CA SER A 720 22.14 -17.78 -28.72
C SER A 720 20.91 -16.97 -28.32
N VAL A 721 20.12 -17.57 -27.44
CA VAL A 721 19.03 -16.95 -26.67
C VAL A 721 19.53 -16.73 -25.26
N ARG A 722 19.54 -15.48 -24.78
CA ARG A 722 19.96 -15.16 -23.41
C ARG A 722 18.76 -14.83 -22.52
N PHE A 723 18.64 -15.59 -21.44
CA PHE A 723 17.73 -15.35 -20.33
C PHE A 723 18.46 -14.60 -19.23
N ASN A 724 18.03 -13.38 -18.90
CA ASN A 724 18.71 -12.52 -17.95
C ASN A 724 17.73 -12.07 -16.86
N ALA A 725 18.01 -12.47 -15.63
CA ALA A 725 17.20 -12.18 -14.44
C ALA A 725 18.00 -11.41 -13.37
N ILE A 726 19.11 -10.76 -13.76
CA ILE A 726 19.89 -9.92 -12.84
C ILE A 726 19.10 -8.63 -12.52
N GLY A 727 18.61 -8.49 -11.29
CA GLY A 727 18.30 -7.18 -10.72
C GLY A 727 17.26 -7.12 -9.60
N SER A 728 17.75 -6.94 -8.37
CA SER A 728 17.04 -6.24 -7.29
C SER A 728 17.38 -4.73 -7.30
N SER A 729 16.35 -3.89 -7.40
CA SER A 729 16.21 -2.52 -6.85
C SER A 729 17.18 -1.36 -7.15
N SER A 730 18.37 -1.45 -7.77
CA SER A 730 19.21 -0.22 -7.89
C SER A 730 20.26 -0.06 -9.00
N ALA A 731 20.37 -0.93 -10.02
CA ALA A 731 21.40 -0.77 -11.06
C ALA A 731 20.84 -0.80 -12.49
N ARG A 732 20.99 0.34 -13.19
CA ARG A 732 20.86 0.47 -14.64
C ARG A 732 22.11 -0.08 -15.31
N THR A 733 21.99 -0.74 -16.47
CA THR A 733 23.07 -0.77 -17.48
C THR A 733 22.49 -0.88 -18.89
N GLY A 734 22.77 0.14 -19.71
CA GLY A 734 22.75 0.03 -21.17
C GLY A 734 24.17 -0.19 -21.70
N SER A 735 24.29 -0.84 -22.86
CA SER A 735 25.26 -0.46 -23.91
C SER A 735 24.94 -1.17 -25.23
N ILE A 736 25.04 -0.38 -26.30
CA ILE A 736 24.90 -0.73 -27.71
C ILE A 736 26.18 -1.44 -28.16
N LEU A 737 26.05 -2.59 -28.83
CA LEU A 737 27.04 -3.15 -29.75
C LEU A 737 26.32 -3.77 -30.96
N PRO A 738 26.90 -3.68 -32.18
CA PRO A 738 26.33 -4.27 -33.39
C PRO A 738 26.60 -5.78 -33.43
N GLU A 739 25.71 -6.48 -34.13
CA GLU A 739 25.56 -7.95 -34.28
C GLU A 739 24.67 -8.60 -33.20
N SER A 740 23.43 -8.93 -33.61
CA SER A 740 22.28 -9.28 -32.76
C SER A 740 22.32 -10.70 -32.17
N PRO A 741 22.42 -10.86 -30.84
CA PRO A 741 21.89 -12.03 -30.14
C PRO A 741 20.41 -11.85 -29.78
N ILE A 742 19.67 -12.96 -29.65
CA ILE A 742 18.28 -12.97 -29.18
C ILE A 742 18.30 -12.65 -27.67
N LYS A 743 17.85 -11.45 -27.28
CA LYS A 743 17.81 -10.99 -25.88
C LYS A 743 16.38 -11.07 -25.33
N THR A 744 16.19 -11.71 -24.18
CA THR A 744 14.88 -11.81 -23.51
C THR A 744 15.00 -11.35 -22.06
N ASP A 745 14.85 -10.04 -21.83
CA ASP A 745 14.95 -9.38 -20.51
C ASP A 745 13.56 -9.18 -19.83
N LEU A 746 12.61 -10.09 -20.08
CA LEU A 746 11.17 -9.91 -19.77
C LEU A 746 10.64 -10.79 -18.63
N LEU A 747 11.51 -11.62 -18.05
CA LEU A 747 11.16 -12.69 -17.13
C LEU A 747 11.60 -12.34 -15.72
N GLN A 748 10.67 -12.41 -14.78
CA GLN A 748 10.99 -12.24 -13.37
C GLN A 748 11.77 -13.47 -12.86
N ALA A 749 12.80 -13.23 -12.04
CA ALA A 749 13.51 -14.30 -11.35
C ALA A 749 12.55 -15.19 -10.57
N ASP A 750 12.89 -16.47 -10.47
CA ASP A 750 12.18 -17.52 -9.74
C ASP A 750 10.71 -17.73 -10.17
N THR A 751 10.37 -17.33 -11.40
CA THR A 751 9.03 -17.54 -11.99
C THR A 751 9.09 -18.54 -13.15
N TRP A 752 8.13 -19.48 -13.18
CA TRP A 752 8.01 -20.45 -14.28
C TRP A 752 7.49 -19.79 -15.56
N PHE A 753 8.08 -20.16 -16.70
CA PHE A 753 7.66 -19.73 -18.03
C PHE A 753 7.86 -20.87 -19.05
N ASP A 754 7.05 -20.86 -20.10
CA ASP A 754 7.20 -21.74 -21.26
C ASP A 754 8.13 -21.08 -22.28
N PHE A 755 9.01 -21.90 -22.85
CA PHE A 755 9.97 -21.54 -23.87
C PHE A 755 9.82 -22.51 -25.04
N ASP A 756 9.52 -21.98 -26.22
CA ASP A 756 9.47 -22.78 -27.43
C ASP A 756 10.43 -22.25 -28.50
N LEU A 757 11.04 -23.20 -29.22
CA LEU A 757 11.69 -22.94 -30.49
C LEU A 757 10.90 -23.62 -31.58
N ARG A 758 10.59 -22.88 -32.64
CA ARG A 758 9.94 -23.43 -33.82
C ARG A 758 10.76 -23.12 -35.05
N CYS A 759 11.34 -24.15 -35.67
CA CYS A 759 12.12 -24.04 -36.89
C CYS A 759 11.37 -24.70 -38.04
N VAL A 760 10.90 -23.91 -39.01
CA VAL A 760 10.16 -24.39 -40.18
C VAL A 760 10.69 -23.70 -41.43
N GLN A 761 11.05 -24.46 -42.46
CA GLN A 761 11.56 -23.98 -43.75
C GLN A 761 12.75 -23.02 -43.62
N GLY A 762 13.61 -23.27 -42.64
CA GLY A 762 14.79 -22.46 -42.36
C GLY A 762 14.52 -21.15 -41.61
N THR A 763 13.30 -20.93 -41.15
CA THR A 763 12.93 -19.82 -40.25
C THR A 763 12.76 -20.35 -38.84
N MET A 764 13.54 -19.84 -37.90
CA MET A 764 13.46 -20.16 -36.47
C MET A 764 12.80 -19.03 -35.70
N GLN A 765 11.76 -19.37 -34.95
CA GLN A 765 11.04 -18.49 -34.04
C GLN A 765 11.42 -18.82 -32.59
N VAL A 766 11.65 -17.79 -31.80
CA VAL A 766 11.77 -17.88 -30.34
C VAL A 766 10.48 -17.39 -29.72
N ILE A 767 9.86 -18.29 -28.96
CA ILE A 767 8.55 -18.11 -28.39
C ILE A 767 8.70 -18.20 -26.87
N LEU A 768 8.20 -17.21 -26.15
CA LEU A 768 8.11 -17.25 -24.69
C LEU A 768 6.66 -17.11 -24.31
N ASN A 769 6.15 -18.02 -23.48
CA ASN A 769 4.74 -18.08 -23.11
C ASN A 769 3.88 -17.83 -24.37
N ASN A 770 3.93 -18.70 -25.39
CA ASN A 770 3.16 -18.55 -26.65
C ASN A 770 3.26 -17.20 -27.41
N SER A 771 4.21 -16.33 -27.07
CA SER A 771 4.39 -15.01 -27.68
C SER A 771 5.69 -15.00 -28.48
N ILE A 772 5.63 -14.53 -29.73
CA ILE A 772 6.77 -14.57 -30.65
C ILE A 772 7.64 -13.34 -30.37
N PHE A 773 8.84 -13.57 -29.84
CA PHE A 773 9.79 -12.52 -29.45
C PHE A 773 10.85 -12.25 -30.50
N ASN A 774 11.25 -13.29 -31.22
CA ASN A 774 12.28 -13.16 -32.23
C ASN A 774 12.05 -14.16 -33.36
N GLN A 775 12.49 -13.80 -34.56
CA GLN A 775 12.43 -14.64 -35.73
C GLN A 775 13.67 -14.42 -36.58
N MET A 776 14.32 -15.49 -37.00
CA MET A 776 15.50 -15.47 -37.84
C MET A 776 15.37 -16.46 -39.00
N SER A 777 15.93 -16.11 -40.16
CA SER A 777 15.93 -16.96 -41.35
C SER A 777 17.33 -17.48 -41.66
N GLY A 778 17.41 -18.61 -42.36
CA GLY A 778 18.68 -19.24 -42.77
C GLY A 778 19.20 -20.32 -41.82
N VAL A 779 18.35 -20.89 -40.95
CA VAL A 779 18.74 -21.95 -39.99
C VAL A 779 18.52 -23.32 -40.63
N SER A 780 19.58 -24.00 -41.08
CA SER A 780 19.44 -25.25 -41.86
C SER A 780 19.72 -26.54 -41.07
N GLN A 781 20.69 -26.54 -40.15
CA GLN A 781 21.00 -27.64 -39.22
C GLN A 781 21.86 -27.11 -38.06
N THR A 782 21.45 -27.37 -36.82
CA THR A 782 22.05 -26.67 -35.69
C THR A 782 22.08 -27.49 -34.40
N PRO A 783 23.25 -27.65 -33.72
CA PRO A 783 23.28 -28.24 -32.39
C PRO A 783 22.66 -27.26 -31.37
N ILE A 784 21.76 -27.77 -30.54
CA ILE A 784 21.10 -27.02 -29.46
C ILE A 784 21.69 -27.45 -28.11
N GLN A 785 22.04 -26.50 -27.25
CA GLN A 785 22.61 -26.77 -25.93
C GLN A 785 22.33 -25.63 -24.94
N PHE A 786 21.83 -25.93 -23.73
CA PHE A 786 21.75 -24.95 -22.64
C PHE A 786 23.13 -24.75 -21.98
N VAL A 787 23.44 -23.51 -21.58
CA VAL A 787 24.68 -23.08 -20.92
C VAL A 787 24.33 -22.16 -19.74
N LEU A 788 24.94 -22.41 -18.57
CA LEU A 788 24.74 -21.61 -17.36
C LEU A 788 25.91 -20.65 -17.12
N GLY A 789 25.61 -19.40 -16.79
CA GLY A 789 26.56 -18.43 -16.25
C GLY A 789 26.69 -18.53 -14.72
N GLU A 790 27.68 -17.84 -14.14
CA GLU A 790 27.82 -17.75 -12.67
C GLU A 790 26.58 -17.07 -12.03
N GLY A 791 26.10 -17.63 -10.92
CA GLY A 791 24.94 -17.12 -10.18
C GLY A 791 23.57 -17.56 -10.72
N ALA A 792 23.49 -18.10 -11.94
CA ALA A 792 22.23 -18.51 -12.55
C ALA A 792 21.67 -19.81 -11.93
N GLY A 793 20.50 -19.72 -11.28
CA GLY A 793 19.64 -20.89 -11.10
C GLY A 793 18.91 -21.18 -12.40
N LEU A 794 18.91 -22.41 -12.91
CA LEU A 794 18.02 -22.84 -14.00
C LEU A 794 17.38 -24.15 -13.59
N GLU A 795 16.06 -24.12 -13.47
CA GLU A 795 15.23 -25.30 -13.26
C GLU A 795 14.39 -25.55 -14.51
N ILE A 796 14.22 -26.82 -14.86
CA ILE A 796 13.49 -27.26 -16.05
C ILE A 796 12.51 -28.33 -15.59
N ALA A 797 11.22 -28.04 -15.71
CA ALA A 797 10.15 -28.99 -15.36
C ALA A 797 9.85 -29.93 -16.54
N ASP A 798 9.83 -29.37 -17.75
CA ASP A 798 9.50 -30.06 -18.99
C ASP A 798 10.52 -29.70 -20.07
N LEU A 799 10.96 -30.67 -20.86
CA LEU A 799 11.80 -30.43 -22.03
C LEU A 799 11.56 -31.51 -23.10
N PHE A 800 11.01 -31.08 -24.21
CA PHE A 800 10.52 -31.95 -25.27
C PHE A 800 10.87 -31.39 -26.65
N TRP A 801 10.97 -32.26 -27.64
CA TRP A 801 11.09 -31.86 -29.03
C TRP A 801 10.30 -32.78 -29.97
N ARG A 802 9.94 -32.28 -31.15
CA ARG A 802 9.35 -33.10 -32.22
C ARG A 802 9.80 -32.62 -33.60
N PRO A 803 9.88 -33.52 -34.59
CA PRO A 803 9.99 -33.12 -35.99
C PRO A 803 8.68 -32.48 -36.45
N VAL A 804 8.78 -31.44 -37.28
CA VAL A 804 7.63 -30.86 -37.99
C VAL A 804 7.58 -31.49 -39.39
N PRO A 805 6.47 -32.17 -39.77
CA PRO A 805 6.34 -32.85 -41.07
C PRO A 805 6.32 -31.94 -42.29
#